data_AF-A0A1X7UGD7-F1
#
_entry.id   AF-A0A1X7UGD7-F1
#
_cell.length_a   1.000
_cell.length_b   1.000
_cell.length_c   1.000
_cell.angle_alpha   90.00
_cell.angle_beta   90.00
_cell.angle_gamma   90.00
#
_symmetry.space_group_name_H-M   'P 1'
#
loop_
_entity.id
_entity.type
_entity.pdbx_description
1 polymer ?
#
loop_
_entity_poly.entity_id
_entity_poly.type
_entity_poly.pdbx_seq_one_letter_code
_entity_poly.pdbx_strand_id
1 'polypeptide(L)'
;MACCKQMLYKLLLTVILVSLNVSGSDECVYLTNSTSLVYHLCGKGRSLLQPGTHLCLLANISYDLNMANSSFCLVSGVSNITILSASTNVPATITCSEPTGLGFYNSSGLRIENVNIHQCGGTMPSVAWLYPSHDNSFYFPKGQSSTLLFSHSADVLLQNVSISNFYGYGIVYINHYKSLAVISVKIYSSVYCDIDTNCAGGGTGLLLYFSNYTTNEPVTAIISHIDLQGNDNTDINRPLSSSSYPKAVNSFASCTAVLFSEGNYQASIFFEKSVWDGCYHSLYNIAIIARDAPIGRTTVAFENVTFTENKLIDSKVGVIGCIVGSRYKRNEIGIKKKWSFLSIKNSLFQFHYDALSKQLADTTYDHIFFHVIVDSNIEAYVSISLQNIYCKRSHFGYRSSIIFAKVTENGKNQQKNLLLELKSFTVGTTNWKLVPKRVDNIGKMVFVNIANVTIYGNNIMKYITGSVILACNSDIYLYGDILFENNRATNGGAIRLDQSSHMFLLEPLNAVFIRNKAFSYGGAIYSYVERNLPLSNSLCAIQIYSNKTNASDINIKLHFINNTAGLAGNSMYVSPSYDCQQLNSPFNTSVLYNALTYFTNSNWTTNEIASVAVKTQLCSISGVNKVKTSYNFYPGQTLTIGLRTVDLNNISSYAQVLTTLTRILKTSFLKYNMDISNELNPKHRTQVVYSNSCTPLQFQILPAVNNTERDISLRFAVFGYFSVAFVKLEQLNCPLGFVYNNKTKRCTCSSFLKALGITQCKIDNTKVLIPQASWLGLVHTKNQSKLEYCPHCPPGYCRTDTWNINVTQIDDICMSNHAGILCGQCKEGYSKVLFSYDCHYCNNDIENVGLLAVIVVTSILYVVLLFCFKFTINKGTIGGLVLWFDVVSLTPSFTLLVTHKNIFRYFIYGISFTIYSLQIPLCVWNGFNAMDTMFIEYSFSFYLWLLVIIIILISRCSTKVSNLTVGSSVQVLMTLMFISFSNLLSLSLNVLTPARIHQLSPDGSTSSRLVWFTDGSVLYGRDPVHIILICISIAVIIFFVVPFILLGLFGVKLFRFRCMAMYLRPFIEALHGPYKDKHRYWFGLMLIIRTLVHIISASLDSNNTTLLLLIFTVVTGFYVLGLCLVKPYKNKIHNGLEILFGIILLANLIVSSSASSLSAIETVASVSISCGGVLCCIILGYHICIGLNQNRRIRKLLKQKCCNFYKKDDLYESLPPLIEENREEKDY
;
A
#
# COMPACT_ATOMS: atom_id res chain seq x y z
N MET A 1 -66.43 -3.29 15.86
CA MET A 1 -67.56 -2.55 16.47
C MET A 1 -67.61 -2.60 18.01
N ALA A 2 -66.71 -3.32 18.70
CA ALA A 2 -66.54 -3.23 20.17
C ALA A 2 -65.47 -2.20 20.62
N CYS A 3 -64.64 -1.69 19.70
CA CYS A 3 -63.56 -0.75 20.00
C CYS A 3 -64.04 0.73 20.11
N CYS A 4 -65.20 1.06 19.54
CA CYS A 4 -65.74 2.44 19.57
C CYS A 4 -66.46 2.80 20.88
N LYS A 5 -66.90 1.80 21.67
CA LYS A 5 -67.58 2.02 22.97
C LYS A 5 -66.61 2.33 24.11
N GLN A 6 -65.37 1.87 24.04
CA GLN A 6 -64.37 2.03 25.12
C GLN A 6 -63.65 3.38 25.05
N MET A 7 -63.63 4.01 23.87
CA MET A 7 -63.02 5.33 23.66
C MET A 7 -63.98 6.46 24.09
N LEU A 8 -65.30 6.30 23.92
CA LEU A 8 -66.30 7.27 24.39
C LEU A 8 -66.44 7.26 25.93
N TYR A 9 -66.27 6.10 26.58
CA TYR A 9 -66.36 5.97 28.04
C TYR A 9 -65.15 6.59 28.76
N LYS A 10 -63.95 6.50 28.17
CA LYS A 10 -62.75 7.18 28.71
C LYS A 10 -62.79 8.68 28.49
N LEU A 11 -63.33 9.15 27.36
CA LEU A 11 -63.45 10.59 27.08
C LEU A 11 -64.47 11.26 28.01
N LEU A 12 -65.60 10.61 28.31
CA LEU A 12 -66.62 11.12 29.24
C LEU A 12 -66.13 11.14 30.69
N LEU A 13 -65.32 10.16 31.11
CA LEU A 13 -64.76 10.13 32.47
C LEU A 13 -63.72 11.24 32.69
N THR A 14 -62.93 11.59 31.66
CA THR A 14 -61.99 12.72 31.73
C THR A 14 -62.68 14.08 31.71
N VAL A 15 -63.85 14.22 31.06
CA VAL A 15 -64.61 15.49 31.07
C VAL A 15 -65.34 15.71 32.41
N ILE A 16 -65.75 14.63 33.09
CA ILE A 16 -66.45 14.70 34.38
C ILE A 16 -65.46 14.82 35.56
N LEU A 17 -64.24 14.28 35.47
CA LEU A 17 -63.20 14.48 36.51
C LEU A 17 -62.52 15.85 36.45
N VAL A 18 -62.65 16.59 35.35
CA VAL A 18 -62.16 17.98 35.24
C VAL A 18 -63.18 19.00 35.77
N SER A 19 -64.44 18.60 36.03
CA SER A 19 -65.50 19.51 36.48
C SER A 19 -65.89 19.41 37.97
N LEU A 20 -65.19 18.58 38.77
CA LEU A 20 -65.40 18.48 40.21
C LEU A 20 -64.06 18.40 40.97
N ASN A 21 -63.39 19.55 41.10
CA ASN A 21 -62.67 19.91 42.33
C ASN A 21 -62.52 21.43 42.37
N VAL A 22 -63.55 22.06 42.94
CA VAL A 22 -63.49 23.43 43.46
C VAL A 22 -62.82 23.37 44.84
N SER A 23 -62.05 24.42 45.12
CA SER A 23 -61.52 24.87 46.43
C SER A 23 -60.19 24.30 46.91
N GLY A 24 -59.19 25.13 46.71
CA GLY A 24 -57.88 25.17 47.34
C GLY A 24 -57.12 26.30 46.66
N SER A 25 -57.54 27.54 46.89
CA SER A 25 -56.83 28.73 46.39
C SER A 25 -55.49 28.82 47.10
N ASP A 26 -54.47 28.20 46.54
CA ASP A 26 -53.10 28.46 46.93
C ASP A 26 -52.70 29.82 46.35
N GLU A 27 -52.69 30.86 47.19
CA GLU A 27 -52.26 32.20 46.78
C GLU A 27 -50.81 32.17 46.28
N CYS A 28 -50.62 32.37 44.98
CA CYS A 28 -49.31 32.67 44.38
C CYS A 28 -48.75 33.95 45.01
N VAL A 29 -47.57 33.86 45.63
CA VAL A 29 -46.79 35.03 46.04
C VAL A 29 -46.03 35.54 44.83
N TYR A 30 -46.53 36.61 44.20
CA TYR A 30 -45.90 37.22 43.03
C TYR A 30 -44.70 38.08 43.41
N LEU A 31 -43.55 37.80 42.82
CA LEU A 31 -42.31 38.54 43.09
C LEU A 31 -42.14 39.65 42.05
N THR A 32 -42.28 40.91 42.47
CA THR A 32 -42.27 42.08 41.57
C THR A 32 -40.91 42.78 41.43
N ASN A 33 -39.89 42.38 42.20
CA ASN A 33 -38.56 42.98 42.17
C ASN A 33 -37.46 41.92 42.00
N SER A 34 -36.34 42.31 41.37
CA SER A 34 -35.23 41.40 41.02
C SER A 34 -34.51 40.80 42.23
N THR A 35 -34.50 41.50 43.38
CA THR A 35 -33.86 41.04 44.62
C THR A 35 -34.81 40.33 45.59
N SER A 36 -36.12 40.32 45.32
CA SER A 36 -37.11 39.72 46.22
C SER A 36 -36.94 38.22 46.39
N LEU A 37 -36.43 37.51 45.38
CA LEU A 37 -36.20 36.07 45.43
C LEU A 37 -35.19 35.69 46.54
N VAL A 38 -34.10 36.45 46.65
CA VAL A 38 -33.08 36.27 47.70
C VAL A 38 -33.66 36.55 49.08
N TYR A 39 -34.53 37.55 49.21
CA TYR A 39 -35.18 37.86 50.48
C TYR A 39 -36.05 36.71 51.00
N HIS A 40 -36.85 36.09 50.11
CA HIS A 40 -37.76 35.00 50.47
C HIS A 40 -37.04 33.65 50.69
N LEU A 41 -36.01 33.34 49.90
CA LEU A 41 -35.30 32.05 49.98
C LEU A 41 -34.06 32.09 50.90
N CYS A 42 -33.31 33.20 50.90
CA CYS A 42 -31.94 33.28 51.43
C CYS A 42 -31.77 34.27 52.61
N GLY A 43 -32.85 34.90 53.09
CA GLY A 43 -32.80 35.88 54.17
C GLY A 43 -32.30 35.30 55.51
N LYS A 44 -31.46 36.05 56.24
CA LYS A 44 -30.99 35.66 57.58
C LYS A 44 -32.10 35.83 58.62
N GLY A 45 -32.84 34.75 58.88
CA GLY A 45 -33.92 34.64 59.87
C GLY A 45 -34.82 33.47 59.50
N ARG A 46 -35.49 32.79 60.45
CA ARG A 46 -36.36 31.64 60.20
C ARG A 46 -37.19 31.81 58.92
N SER A 47 -37.19 30.79 58.05
CA SER A 47 -37.88 30.75 56.77
C SER A 47 -39.29 31.36 56.86
N LEU A 48 -39.51 32.50 56.20
CA LEU A 48 -40.83 33.13 56.03
C LEU A 48 -41.78 32.29 55.17
N LEU A 49 -41.31 31.16 54.63
CA LEU A 49 -42.05 30.25 53.77
C LEU A 49 -42.89 29.30 54.63
N GLN A 50 -44.21 29.44 54.55
CA GLN A 50 -45.14 28.48 55.15
C GLN A 50 -45.22 27.22 54.29
N PRO A 51 -45.55 26.05 54.87
CA PRO A 51 -45.84 24.85 54.09
C PRO A 51 -46.95 25.12 53.05
N GLY A 52 -46.73 24.75 51.80
CA GLY A 52 -47.69 25.00 50.71
C GLY A 52 -47.48 26.33 49.97
N THR A 53 -46.40 27.07 50.22
CA THR A 53 -46.15 28.34 49.53
C THR A 53 -45.81 28.14 48.04
N HIS A 54 -46.47 28.88 47.15
CA HIS A 54 -46.14 28.98 45.72
C HIS A 54 -45.49 30.33 45.43
N LEU A 55 -44.23 30.33 45.01
CA LEU A 55 -43.47 31.50 44.58
C LEU A 55 -43.60 31.65 43.07
N CYS A 56 -44.29 32.70 42.63
CA CYS A 56 -44.65 32.89 41.22
C CYS A 56 -43.80 34.02 40.61
N LEU A 57 -42.86 33.64 39.74
CA LEU A 57 -41.86 34.50 39.12
C LEU A 57 -42.38 35.10 37.81
N LEU A 58 -42.34 36.43 37.67
CA LEU A 58 -42.73 37.13 36.44
C LEU A 58 -41.66 36.94 35.36
N ALA A 59 -42.07 36.50 34.17
CA ALA A 59 -41.15 36.15 33.08
C ALA A 59 -40.37 37.34 32.48
N ASN A 60 -40.81 38.58 32.71
CA ASN A 60 -40.14 39.80 32.23
C ASN A 60 -39.06 40.35 33.18
N ILE A 61 -38.89 39.75 34.36
CA ILE A 61 -37.90 40.15 35.36
C ILE A 61 -36.81 39.07 35.42
N SER A 62 -35.54 39.50 35.46
CA SER A 62 -34.43 38.62 35.83
C SER A 62 -34.16 38.76 37.33
N TYR A 63 -34.25 37.65 38.05
CA TYR A 63 -34.06 37.60 39.50
C TYR A 63 -32.61 37.26 39.81
N ASP A 64 -31.89 38.18 40.45
CA ASP A 64 -30.46 38.01 40.77
C ASP A 64 -30.29 37.37 42.15
N LEU A 65 -29.55 36.26 42.21
CA LEU A 65 -29.24 35.51 43.45
C LEU A 65 -27.99 36.05 44.20
N ASN A 66 -27.63 37.32 44.01
CA ASN A 66 -26.42 37.89 44.62
C ASN A 66 -26.51 37.99 46.16
N MET A 67 -25.53 37.42 46.87
CA MET A 67 -25.41 37.44 48.32
C MET A 67 -24.04 37.96 48.75
N ALA A 68 -23.99 39.15 49.38
CA ALA A 68 -22.75 39.85 49.73
C ALA A 68 -21.75 39.12 50.67
N ASN A 69 -22.08 37.94 51.22
CA ASN A 69 -21.26 37.23 52.22
C ASN A 69 -21.34 35.69 52.16
N SER A 70 -21.98 35.09 51.13
CA SER A 70 -22.09 33.62 51.04
C SER A 70 -22.19 33.15 49.59
N SER A 71 -21.35 32.18 49.23
CA SER A 71 -21.35 31.55 47.90
C SER A 71 -22.54 30.64 47.63
N PHE A 72 -23.43 30.40 48.61
CA PHE A 72 -24.51 29.41 48.47
C PHE A 72 -25.73 29.80 49.31
N CYS A 73 -26.90 29.89 48.67
CA CYS A 73 -28.19 30.08 49.33
C CYS A 73 -28.75 28.72 49.75
N LEU A 74 -28.68 28.39 51.05
CA LEU A 74 -29.16 27.11 51.59
C LEU A 74 -30.51 27.27 52.31
N VAL A 75 -31.55 26.67 51.75
CA VAL A 75 -32.90 26.58 52.31
C VAL A 75 -33.02 25.25 53.07
N SER A 76 -33.37 25.27 54.36
CA SER A 76 -33.41 24.06 55.19
C SER A 76 -34.78 23.84 55.83
N GLY A 77 -35.25 22.58 55.87
CA GLY A 77 -36.40 22.18 56.69
C GLY A 77 -37.78 22.64 56.17
N VAL A 78 -37.89 22.89 54.87
CA VAL A 78 -39.13 23.33 54.22
C VAL A 78 -39.93 22.18 53.62
N SER A 79 -41.26 22.30 53.62
CA SER A 79 -42.17 21.29 53.07
C SER A 79 -43.19 21.90 52.10
N ASN A 80 -43.49 21.23 50.98
CA ASN A 80 -44.50 21.63 49.99
C ASN A 80 -44.25 23.03 49.42
N ILE A 81 -43.07 23.28 48.83
CA ILE A 81 -42.74 24.56 48.20
C ILE A 81 -42.73 24.39 46.68
N THR A 82 -43.37 25.32 45.98
CA THR A 82 -43.35 25.40 44.52
C THR A 82 -42.72 26.72 44.07
N ILE A 83 -41.71 26.65 43.21
CA ILE A 83 -41.13 27.81 42.51
C ILE A 83 -41.52 27.68 41.04
N LEU A 84 -42.34 28.59 40.53
CA LEU A 84 -42.86 28.49 39.17
C LEU A 84 -42.88 29.84 38.45
N SER A 85 -42.76 29.81 37.12
CA SER A 85 -43.03 31.01 36.31
C SER A 85 -44.53 31.32 36.30
N ALA A 86 -44.89 32.58 36.54
CA ALA A 86 -46.26 33.08 36.43
C ALA A 86 -46.81 32.98 34.99
N SER A 87 -45.94 32.78 33.99
CA SER A 87 -46.33 32.48 32.61
C SER A 87 -46.17 30.98 32.34
N THR A 88 -47.16 30.38 31.67
CA THR A 88 -47.10 28.99 31.22
C THR A 88 -46.22 28.79 29.99
N ASN A 89 -46.01 29.84 29.18
CA ASN A 89 -45.30 29.76 27.90
C ASN A 89 -43.87 30.29 27.95
N VAL A 90 -43.55 31.16 28.91
CA VAL A 90 -42.24 31.81 29.02
C VAL A 90 -41.61 31.46 30.37
N PRO A 91 -40.39 30.87 30.39
CA PRO A 91 -39.72 30.56 31.63
C PRO A 91 -39.25 31.84 32.34
N ALA A 92 -39.34 31.86 33.66
CA ALA A 92 -38.78 32.94 34.45
C ALA A 92 -37.26 32.78 34.58
N THR A 93 -36.50 33.88 34.53
CA THR A 93 -35.03 33.81 34.51
C THR A 93 -34.42 34.18 35.86
N ILE A 94 -33.65 33.27 36.44
CA ILE A 94 -32.79 33.48 37.60
C ILE A 94 -31.35 33.65 37.10
N THR A 95 -30.72 34.77 37.45
CA THR A 95 -29.32 35.06 37.13
C THR A 95 -28.49 35.15 38.41
N CYS A 96 -27.18 34.99 38.29
CA CYS A 96 -26.25 35.21 39.39
C CYS A 96 -25.12 36.14 38.94
N SER A 97 -25.02 37.32 39.56
CA SER A 97 -23.92 38.26 39.30
C SER A 97 -22.56 37.77 39.85
N GLU A 98 -22.57 37.01 40.94
CA GLU A 98 -21.42 36.29 41.52
C GLU A 98 -21.71 34.79 41.53
N PRO A 99 -20.69 33.90 41.52
CA PRO A 99 -20.89 32.44 41.54
C PRO A 99 -21.59 31.98 42.82
N THR A 100 -22.92 32.03 42.79
CA THR A 100 -23.83 31.67 43.88
C THR A 100 -24.72 30.51 43.44
N GLY A 101 -24.95 29.55 44.34
CA GLY A 101 -25.79 28.37 44.09
C GLY A 101 -27.03 28.36 44.99
N LEU A 102 -28.04 27.56 44.64
CA LEU A 102 -29.27 27.38 45.39
C LEU A 102 -29.34 25.94 45.94
N GLY A 103 -29.61 25.79 47.23
CA GLY A 103 -29.58 24.53 47.95
C GLY A 103 -30.82 24.27 48.79
N PHE A 104 -31.24 23.01 48.84
CA PHE A 104 -32.33 22.53 49.69
C PHE A 104 -31.83 21.37 50.55
N TYR A 105 -31.93 21.54 51.87
CA TYR A 105 -31.51 20.55 52.86
C TYR A 105 -32.69 20.08 53.70
N ASN A 106 -32.87 18.76 53.79
CA ASN A 106 -33.92 18.13 54.59
C ASN A 106 -35.30 18.71 54.27
N SER A 107 -35.61 18.83 52.97
CA SER A 107 -36.85 19.41 52.45
C SER A 107 -37.75 18.34 51.84
N SER A 108 -39.07 18.47 51.92
CA SER A 108 -40.03 17.51 51.34
C SER A 108 -41.05 18.15 50.41
N GLY A 109 -41.42 17.53 49.29
CA GLY A 109 -42.46 18.06 48.40
C GLY A 109 -42.04 19.34 47.68
N LEU A 110 -40.82 19.36 47.14
CA LEU A 110 -40.26 20.53 46.47
C LEU A 110 -40.52 20.49 44.96
N ARG A 111 -41.00 21.59 44.39
CA ARG A 111 -41.29 21.71 42.96
C ARG A 111 -40.62 22.95 42.36
N ILE A 112 -39.90 22.78 41.25
CA ILE A 112 -39.37 23.89 40.44
C ILE A 112 -39.84 23.69 39.00
N GLU A 113 -40.64 24.63 38.49
CA GLU A 113 -41.35 24.49 37.23
C GLU A 113 -41.18 25.72 36.32
N ASN A 114 -40.80 25.49 35.05
CA ASN A 114 -40.69 26.53 34.01
C ASN A 114 -39.73 27.68 34.39
N VAL A 115 -38.48 27.35 34.76
CA VAL A 115 -37.46 28.31 35.22
C VAL A 115 -36.17 28.15 34.41
N ASN A 116 -35.55 29.27 34.03
CA ASN A 116 -34.22 29.33 33.43
C ASN A 116 -33.21 29.87 34.45
N ILE A 117 -32.15 29.13 34.73
CA ILE A 117 -31.06 29.53 35.64
C ILE A 117 -29.81 29.78 34.80
N HIS A 118 -29.26 30.98 34.86
CA HIS A 118 -28.14 31.42 34.03
C HIS A 118 -27.00 31.99 34.87
N GLN A 119 -25.74 31.61 34.59
CA GLN A 119 -24.55 32.15 35.28
C GLN A 119 -24.43 31.84 36.78
N CYS A 120 -25.15 30.82 37.26
CA CYS A 120 -25.14 30.42 38.67
C CYS A 120 -24.24 29.20 38.92
N GLY A 121 -23.65 29.13 40.11
CA GLY A 121 -22.79 28.01 40.51
C GLY A 121 -21.95 28.35 41.73
N GLY A 122 -22.47 28.05 42.91
CA GLY A 122 -21.86 28.41 44.18
C GLY A 122 -20.90 27.37 44.69
N THR A 123 -19.79 27.78 45.33
CA THR A 123 -18.94 26.82 46.05
C THR A 123 -19.74 26.15 47.16
N MET A 124 -19.86 24.82 47.09
CA MET A 124 -20.59 23.99 48.03
C MET A 124 -20.00 24.17 49.43
N PRO A 125 -20.84 24.40 50.45
CA PRO A 125 -20.37 24.71 51.78
C PRO A 125 -19.55 23.56 52.37
N SER A 126 -18.50 23.90 53.14
CA SER A 126 -17.59 22.96 53.81
C SER A 126 -18.24 22.26 55.00
N VAL A 127 -19.39 21.58 54.81
CA VAL A 127 -20.15 21.00 55.91
C VAL A 127 -19.79 19.53 56.11
N ALA A 128 -19.64 19.10 57.37
CA ALA A 128 -19.17 17.76 57.77
C ALA A 128 -19.98 16.56 57.22
N TRP A 129 -21.18 16.79 56.68
CA TRP A 129 -22.04 15.79 56.03
C TRP A 129 -21.93 15.76 54.50
N LEU A 130 -21.26 16.75 53.89
CA LEU A 130 -20.87 16.77 52.47
C LEU A 130 -19.47 16.17 52.23
N TYR A 131 -18.60 16.25 53.24
CA TYR A 131 -17.25 15.69 53.24
C TYR A 131 -17.17 14.57 54.28
N PRO A 132 -17.57 13.34 53.94
CA PRO A 132 -17.47 12.25 54.88
C PRO A 132 -16.00 12.03 55.27
N SER A 133 -15.78 11.57 56.51
CA SER A 133 -14.47 11.25 57.09
C SER A 133 -13.57 10.46 56.13
N HIS A 134 -12.25 10.58 56.29
CA HIS A 134 -11.20 9.98 55.44
C HIS A 134 -11.34 8.47 55.15
N ASP A 135 -12.22 7.76 55.84
CA ASP A 135 -12.53 6.34 55.63
C ASP A 135 -13.61 6.05 54.56
N ASN A 136 -14.36 7.05 54.09
CA ASN A 136 -15.43 6.84 53.10
C ASN A 136 -14.92 6.71 51.65
N SER A 137 -15.71 6.02 50.84
CA SER A 137 -15.29 5.44 49.56
C SER A 137 -15.06 6.42 48.41
N PHE A 138 -15.54 7.67 48.50
CA PHE A 138 -15.43 8.72 47.49
C PHE A 138 -14.97 10.04 48.11
N TYR A 139 -13.99 10.71 47.49
CA TYR A 139 -13.43 11.98 47.98
C TYR A 139 -13.98 13.16 47.18
N PHE A 140 -14.64 14.11 47.87
CA PHE A 140 -15.05 15.39 47.28
C PHE A 140 -13.99 16.45 47.61
N PRO A 141 -13.29 17.01 46.61
CA PRO A 141 -12.29 18.05 46.86
C PRO A 141 -12.95 19.33 47.41
N LYS A 142 -12.21 20.06 48.26
CA LYS A 142 -12.65 21.38 48.73
C LYS A 142 -12.82 22.32 47.54
N GLY A 143 -13.91 23.10 47.55
CA GLY A 143 -14.19 24.08 46.51
C GLY A 143 -14.93 23.52 45.29
N GLN A 144 -15.66 22.40 45.40
CA GLN A 144 -16.63 22.05 44.36
C GLN A 144 -17.76 23.06 44.32
N SER A 145 -18.29 23.33 43.14
CA SER A 145 -19.41 24.25 42.94
C SER A 145 -20.65 23.55 42.37
N SER A 146 -21.82 24.10 42.66
CA SER A 146 -23.07 23.61 42.09
C SER A 146 -24.11 24.72 41.94
N THR A 147 -24.95 24.62 40.90
CA THR A 147 -26.10 25.52 40.70
C THR A 147 -27.29 25.13 41.56
N LEU A 148 -27.69 23.85 41.53
CA LEU A 148 -28.78 23.30 42.35
C LEU A 148 -28.27 22.13 43.20
N LEU A 149 -28.39 22.26 44.52
CA LEU A 149 -28.03 21.22 45.47
C LEU A 149 -29.26 20.73 46.24
N PHE A 150 -29.51 19.43 46.23
CA PHE A 150 -30.54 18.81 47.05
C PHE A 150 -29.89 17.75 47.93
N SER A 151 -30.04 17.86 49.24
CA SER A 151 -29.45 16.92 50.18
C SER A 151 -30.47 16.50 51.23
N HIS A 152 -30.62 15.18 51.40
CA HIS A 152 -31.58 14.60 52.34
C HIS A 152 -33.03 15.04 52.09
N SER A 153 -33.35 15.39 50.83
CA SER A 153 -34.68 15.87 50.44
C SER A 153 -35.56 14.74 49.88
N ALA A 154 -36.86 14.85 50.09
CA ALA A 154 -37.88 13.89 49.65
C ALA A 154 -38.85 14.51 48.65
N ASP A 155 -39.35 13.72 47.69
CA ASP A 155 -40.41 14.11 46.76
C ASP A 155 -40.09 15.42 46.02
N VAL A 156 -38.96 15.43 45.29
CA VAL A 156 -38.48 16.58 44.52
C VAL A 156 -38.88 16.44 43.05
N LEU A 157 -39.49 17.48 42.48
CA LEU A 157 -39.88 17.59 41.07
C LEU A 157 -39.23 18.80 40.41
N LEU A 158 -38.45 18.56 39.35
CA LEU A 158 -37.94 19.59 38.44
C LEU A 158 -38.61 19.39 37.09
N GLN A 159 -39.33 20.41 36.60
CA GLN A 159 -40.06 20.32 35.34
C GLN A 159 -39.82 21.54 34.44
N ASN A 160 -39.45 21.34 33.17
CA ASN A 160 -39.19 22.42 32.22
C ASN A 160 -38.16 23.45 32.76
N VAL A 161 -37.04 22.97 33.31
CA VAL A 161 -35.97 23.81 33.86
C VAL A 161 -34.80 23.86 32.89
N SER A 162 -34.23 25.04 32.62
CA SER A 162 -32.97 25.18 31.88
C SER A 162 -31.87 25.76 32.76
N ILE A 163 -30.67 25.19 32.69
CA ILE A 163 -29.47 25.65 33.37
C ILE A 163 -28.42 25.93 32.30
N SER A 164 -27.93 27.16 32.23
CA SER A 164 -26.98 27.59 31.19
C SER A 164 -25.86 28.45 31.74
N ASN A 165 -24.67 28.36 31.14
CA ASN A 165 -23.48 29.12 31.55
C ASN A 165 -23.20 28.97 33.06
N PHE A 166 -23.27 27.75 33.58
CA PHE A 166 -23.13 27.48 35.02
C PHE A 166 -21.69 27.13 35.42
N TYR A 167 -21.39 27.23 36.73
CA TYR A 167 -20.11 26.82 37.33
C TYR A 167 -20.27 25.53 38.15
N GLY A 168 -19.34 24.58 37.99
CA GLY A 168 -19.38 23.27 38.67
C GLY A 168 -20.52 22.38 38.17
N TYR A 169 -21.19 21.65 39.06
CA TYR A 169 -22.32 20.77 38.71
C TYR A 169 -23.63 21.56 38.54
N GLY A 170 -24.31 21.39 37.41
CA GLY A 170 -25.64 21.99 37.21
C GLY A 170 -26.64 21.48 38.25
N ILE A 171 -26.64 20.19 38.55
CA ILE A 171 -27.52 19.59 39.55
C ILE A 171 -26.75 18.56 40.39
N VAL A 172 -26.83 18.69 41.71
CA VAL A 172 -26.30 17.72 42.68
C VAL A 172 -27.43 17.23 43.58
N TYR A 173 -27.63 15.91 43.59
CA TYR A 173 -28.54 15.22 44.51
C TYR A 173 -27.75 14.26 45.41
N ILE A 174 -27.91 14.41 46.73
CA ILE A 174 -27.24 13.59 47.74
C ILE A 174 -28.28 12.98 48.68
N ASN A 175 -28.28 11.66 48.82
CA ASN A 175 -29.11 10.90 49.77
C ASN A 175 -30.60 11.25 49.72
N HIS A 176 -31.24 11.11 48.56
CA HIS A 176 -32.67 11.39 48.44
C HIS A 176 -33.54 10.31 49.11
N TYR A 177 -34.73 10.74 49.54
CA TYR A 177 -35.76 9.87 50.10
C TYR A 177 -36.96 9.78 49.15
N LYS A 178 -37.64 8.63 49.13
CA LYS A 178 -38.85 8.38 48.33
C LYS A 178 -38.65 8.63 46.83
N SER A 179 -39.16 9.73 46.28
CA SER A 179 -39.20 10.00 44.84
C SER A 179 -38.40 11.23 44.42
N LEU A 180 -37.67 11.11 43.31
CA LEU A 180 -37.04 12.21 42.59
C LEU A 180 -37.53 12.17 41.13
N ALA A 181 -38.12 13.27 40.64
CA ALA A 181 -38.55 13.41 39.26
C ALA A 181 -37.86 14.61 38.60
N VAL A 182 -37.06 14.37 37.56
CA VAL A 182 -36.40 15.40 36.74
C VAL A 182 -36.93 15.24 35.32
N ILE A 183 -37.77 16.17 34.87
CA ILE A 183 -38.55 16.05 33.63
C ILE A 183 -38.29 17.28 32.74
N SER A 184 -37.88 17.05 31.50
CA SER A 184 -37.66 18.12 30.52
C SER A 184 -36.68 19.19 31.01
N VAL A 185 -35.49 18.75 31.47
CA VAL A 185 -34.45 19.65 31.97
C VAL A 185 -33.32 19.80 30.96
N LYS A 186 -32.87 21.02 30.69
CA LYS A 186 -31.73 21.30 29.82
C LYS A 186 -30.56 21.81 30.64
N ILE A 187 -29.39 21.19 30.52
CA ILE A 187 -28.16 21.67 31.16
C ILE A 187 -27.09 21.81 30.08
N TYR A 188 -26.77 23.05 29.71
CA TYR A 188 -25.86 23.30 28.59
C TYR A 188 -24.86 24.42 28.83
N SER A 189 -23.71 24.36 28.14
CA SER A 189 -22.68 25.39 28.17
C SER A 189 -22.12 25.61 29.59
N SER A 190 -21.37 24.65 30.13
CA SER A 190 -20.61 24.88 31.37
C SER A 190 -19.55 25.97 31.13
N VAL A 191 -19.41 26.94 32.03
CA VAL A 191 -18.40 27.99 31.86
C VAL A 191 -17.00 27.39 31.95
N TYR A 192 -16.19 27.65 30.93
CA TYR A 192 -14.79 27.22 30.89
C TYR A 192 -14.03 27.86 32.05
N CYS A 193 -13.51 27.03 32.94
CA CYS A 193 -12.66 27.46 34.04
C CYS A 193 -11.22 27.49 33.54
N ASP A 194 -10.71 28.67 33.20
CA ASP A 194 -9.30 28.86 32.88
C ASP A 194 -8.46 28.76 34.17
N ILE A 195 -7.23 28.28 34.08
CA ILE A 195 -6.33 28.01 35.22
C ILE A 195 -6.06 29.29 36.03
N ASP A 196 -6.20 30.46 35.40
CA ASP A 196 -6.00 31.78 36.01
C ASP A 196 -7.28 32.39 36.61
N THR A 197 -8.45 31.76 36.41
CA THR A 197 -9.71 32.19 37.02
C THR A 197 -9.95 31.43 38.32
N ASN A 198 -10.36 32.13 39.39
CA ASN A 198 -10.70 31.59 40.73
C ASN A 198 -11.95 30.65 40.73
N CYS A 199 -12.19 29.92 39.64
CA CYS A 199 -13.24 28.91 39.56
C CYS A 199 -12.77 27.64 40.28
N ALA A 200 -12.91 27.60 41.59
CA ALA A 200 -12.90 26.34 42.31
C ALA A 200 -14.17 25.57 41.89
N GLY A 201 -14.04 24.50 41.10
CA GLY A 201 -15.22 23.79 40.62
C GLY A 201 -15.00 22.68 39.62
N GLY A 202 -14.39 21.56 40.03
CA GLY A 202 -14.38 20.37 39.18
C GLY A 202 -15.73 19.65 39.17
N GLY A 203 -16.13 19.12 38.00
CA GLY A 203 -17.37 18.37 37.77
C GLY A 203 -18.45 19.18 37.04
N THR A 204 -19.17 18.56 36.09
CA THR A 204 -20.21 19.22 35.27
C THR A 204 -21.41 18.32 35.03
N GLY A 205 -22.56 18.92 34.69
CA GLY A 205 -23.83 18.22 34.43
C GLY A 205 -24.59 17.80 35.70
N LEU A 206 -24.88 16.50 35.83
CA LEU A 206 -25.73 15.90 36.87
C LEU A 206 -24.95 14.93 37.79
N LEU A 207 -25.06 15.11 39.11
CA LEU A 207 -24.50 14.19 40.12
C LEU A 207 -25.62 13.60 40.99
N LEU A 208 -25.70 12.28 41.05
CA LEU A 208 -26.55 11.52 41.98
C LEU A 208 -25.65 10.71 42.92
N TYR A 209 -25.70 10.99 44.22
CA TYR A 209 -24.87 10.32 45.22
C TYR A 209 -25.70 9.70 46.35
N PHE A 210 -25.44 8.42 46.63
CA PHE A 210 -26.09 7.62 47.65
C PHE A 210 -25.02 7.05 48.59
N SER A 211 -25.05 7.42 49.87
CA SER A 211 -24.07 6.96 50.87
C SER A 211 -24.54 7.09 52.31
N ASN A 212 -24.17 6.10 53.12
CA ASN A 212 -24.18 6.11 54.58
C ASN A 212 -25.53 6.49 55.21
N TYR A 213 -26.63 5.96 54.66
CA TYR A 213 -27.96 6.09 55.25
C TYR A 213 -28.73 4.77 55.22
N THR A 214 -29.65 4.63 56.15
CA THR A 214 -30.48 3.43 56.33
C THR A 214 -31.94 3.80 56.09
N THR A 215 -32.52 3.30 54.99
CA THR A 215 -33.96 3.43 54.73
C THR A 215 -34.53 2.08 54.30
N ASN A 216 -35.67 1.71 54.89
CA ASN A 216 -36.41 0.53 54.46
C ASN A 216 -37.26 0.81 53.21
N GLU A 217 -37.58 2.07 52.93
CA GLU A 217 -38.35 2.47 51.75
C GLU A 217 -37.48 2.50 50.47
N PRO A 218 -38.00 2.01 49.33
CA PRO A 218 -37.31 2.07 48.06
C PRO A 218 -37.28 3.51 47.53
N VAL A 219 -36.10 3.90 47.09
CA VAL A 219 -35.75 5.23 46.61
C VAL A 219 -35.77 5.20 45.08
N THR A 220 -36.60 6.03 44.44
CA THR A 220 -36.81 6.00 42.98
C THR A 220 -36.52 7.36 42.35
N ALA A 221 -35.55 7.40 41.44
CA ALA A 221 -35.23 8.58 40.63
C ALA A 221 -35.62 8.36 39.17
N ILE A 222 -36.53 9.19 38.66
CA ILE A 222 -36.98 9.20 37.26
C ILE A 222 -36.43 10.48 36.62
N ILE A 223 -35.46 10.32 35.72
CA ILE A 223 -34.89 11.39 34.91
C ILE A 223 -35.36 11.18 33.47
N SER A 224 -36.23 12.05 32.97
CA SER A 224 -36.80 11.92 31.63
C SER A 224 -36.65 13.20 30.81
N HIS A 225 -36.37 13.05 29.51
CA HIS A 225 -36.16 14.17 28.59
C HIS A 225 -35.09 15.17 29.08
N ILE A 226 -34.03 14.68 29.72
CA ILE A 226 -32.88 15.53 30.06
C ILE A 226 -32.01 15.73 28.82
N ASP A 227 -31.56 16.97 28.60
CA ASP A 227 -30.69 17.36 27.49
C ASP A 227 -29.41 17.98 28.04
N LEU A 228 -28.31 17.24 27.94
CA LEU A 228 -26.99 17.63 28.47
C LEU A 228 -26.08 17.97 27.30
N GLN A 229 -25.78 19.26 27.09
CA GLN A 229 -25.05 19.72 25.89
C GLN A 229 -23.79 20.54 26.21
N GLY A 230 -22.65 20.19 25.59
CA GLY A 230 -21.44 21.03 25.64
C GLY A 230 -20.85 21.19 27.04
N ASN A 231 -20.95 20.14 27.87
CA ASN A 231 -20.40 20.14 29.23
C ASN A 231 -18.94 19.66 29.22
N ASP A 232 -18.07 20.46 29.82
CA ASP A 232 -16.61 20.30 29.78
C ASP A 232 -16.04 20.24 31.20
N ASN A 233 -15.09 19.35 31.47
CA ASN A 233 -14.51 19.15 32.79
C ASN A 233 -12.97 19.10 32.72
N THR A 234 -12.29 20.23 32.88
CA THR A 234 -10.88 20.42 32.50
C THR A 234 -9.81 20.13 33.58
N ASP A 235 -10.16 19.52 34.71
CA ASP A 235 -9.23 19.28 35.83
C ASP A 235 -8.25 18.09 35.57
N ILE A 236 -7.32 18.27 34.62
CA ILE A 236 -6.54 17.16 33.97
C ILE A 236 -5.05 17.11 34.36
N ASN A 237 -4.49 18.08 35.10
CA ASN A 237 -3.04 18.14 35.35
C ASN A 237 -2.47 17.11 36.36
N ARG A 238 -3.16 16.00 36.68
CA ARG A 238 -2.60 14.92 37.51
C ARG A 238 -2.65 13.56 36.80
N PRO A 239 -1.50 12.93 36.50
CA PRO A 239 -1.45 11.67 35.76
C PRO A 239 -2.08 10.51 36.54
N LEU A 240 -2.94 9.76 35.85
CA LEU A 240 -3.69 8.59 36.33
C LEU A 240 -2.77 7.37 36.51
N SER A 241 -2.07 7.27 37.64
CA SER A 241 -1.43 6.02 38.07
C SER A 241 -2.44 5.09 38.79
N SER A 242 -2.36 3.80 38.50
CA SER A 242 -3.45 2.83 38.64
C SER A 242 -3.46 2.04 39.96
N SER A 243 -3.09 2.61 41.12
CA SER A 243 -3.04 1.77 42.33
C SER A 243 -3.29 2.45 43.69
N SER A 244 -3.54 3.76 43.77
CA SER A 244 -3.79 4.42 45.07
C SER A 244 -5.12 5.19 45.08
N TYR A 245 -6.10 4.65 45.80
CA TYR A 245 -7.38 5.31 46.14
C TYR A 245 -7.20 6.18 47.41
N PRO A 246 -7.96 7.28 47.58
CA PRO A 246 -9.22 7.65 46.90
C PRO A 246 -9.07 8.74 45.82
N LYS A 247 -9.70 8.54 44.66
CA LYS A 247 -9.75 9.53 43.56
C LYS A 247 -10.87 10.55 43.80
N ALA A 248 -10.67 11.78 43.31
CA ALA A 248 -11.62 12.88 43.45
C ALA A 248 -12.85 12.70 42.53
N VAL A 249 -14.05 12.90 43.08
CA VAL A 249 -15.34 12.67 42.40
C VAL A 249 -15.50 13.48 41.12
N ASN A 250 -14.95 14.70 41.10
CA ASN A 250 -14.94 15.58 39.93
C ASN A 250 -14.26 14.96 38.71
N SER A 251 -13.30 14.04 38.85
CA SER A 251 -12.57 13.47 37.71
C SER A 251 -13.32 12.36 36.97
N PHE A 252 -14.43 11.84 37.53
CA PHE A 252 -15.08 10.64 36.99
C PHE A 252 -15.98 10.89 35.78
N ALA A 253 -16.72 12.01 35.76
CA ALA A 253 -17.63 12.28 34.65
C ALA A 253 -17.76 13.74 34.23
N SER A 254 -18.10 13.96 32.95
CA SER A 254 -18.33 15.30 32.37
C SER A 254 -19.79 15.65 32.12
N CYS A 255 -20.70 14.69 32.25
CA CYS A 255 -22.13 14.96 32.11
C CYS A 255 -22.97 14.30 33.19
N THR A 256 -22.70 13.05 33.54
CA THR A 256 -23.51 12.37 34.57
C THR A 256 -22.67 11.47 35.45
N ALA A 257 -22.74 11.66 36.76
CA ALA A 257 -22.14 10.80 37.75
C ALA A 257 -23.22 10.19 38.65
N VAL A 258 -23.25 8.87 38.75
CA VAL A 258 -24.12 8.08 39.63
C VAL A 258 -23.25 7.27 40.56
N LEU A 259 -23.27 7.59 41.84
CA LEU A 259 -22.36 7.05 42.83
C LEU A 259 -23.13 6.36 43.96
N PHE A 260 -22.81 5.09 44.20
CA PHE A 260 -23.34 4.29 45.30
C PHE A 260 -22.19 3.87 46.24
N SER A 261 -22.39 4.09 47.53
CA SER A 261 -21.43 3.80 48.60
C SER A 261 -22.04 2.87 49.67
N GLU A 262 -21.33 2.64 50.76
CA GLU A 262 -21.78 1.82 51.89
C GLU A 262 -23.12 2.32 52.45
N GLY A 263 -24.06 1.40 52.71
CA GLY A 263 -25.38 1.71 53.27
C GLY A 263 -26.37 0.54 53.17
N ASN A 264 -27.55 0.72 53.76
CA ASN A 264 -28.66 -0.25 53.69
C ASN A 264 -29.89 0.44 53.10
N TYR A 265 -29.89 0.60 51.78
CA TYR A 265 -30.95 1.24 51.00
C TYR A 265 -31.29 0.44 49.74
N GLN A 266 -32.44 0.73 49.13
CA GLN A 266 -32.84 0.21 47.82
C GLN A 266 -33.02 1.41 46.89
N ALA A 267 -32.26 1.46 45.78
CA ALA A 267 -32.23 2.62 44.88
C ALA A 267 -32.44 2.21 43.42
N SER A 268 -33.46 2.78 42.78
CA SER A 268 -33.80 2.53 41.39
C SER A 268 -33.72 3.84 40.61
N ILE A 269 -32.84 3.91 39.61
CA ILE A 269 -32.61 5.11 38.80
C ILE A 269 -32.96 4.81 37.34
N PHE A 270 -33.85 5.61 36.77
CA PHE A 270 -34.33 5.47 35.39
C PHE A 270 -34.02 6.73 34.59
N PHE A 271 -33.30 6.57 33.49
CA PHE A 271 -33.06 7.60 32.49
C PHE A 271 -33.88 7.30 31.24
N GLU A 272 -34.82 8.16 30.87
CA GLU A 272 -35.74 7.94 29.75
C GLU A 272 -35.67 9.06 28.73
N LYS A 273 -35.66 8.73 27.42
CA LYS A 273 -35.80 9.71 26.32
C LYS A 273 -34.84 10.90 26.42
N SER A 274 -33.63 10.65 26.91
CA SER A 274 -32.64 11.67 27.28
C SER A 274 -31.48 11.73 26.30
N VAL A 275 -30.83 12.89 26.21
CA VAL A 275 -29.78 13.19 25.22
C VAL A 275 -28.51 13.66 25.92
N TRP A 276 -27.38 13.06 25.53
CA TRP A 276 -26.02 13.48 25.90
C TRP A 276 -25.28 13.89 24.64
N ASP A 277 -25.08 15.19 24.46
CA ASP A 277 -24.48 15.77 23.28
C ASP A 277 -23.23 16.60 23.63
N GLY A 278 -22.10 16.32 22.98
CA GLY A 278 -20.89 17.13 23.17
C GLY A 278 -20.36 17.19 24.62
N CYS A 279 -20.37 16.09 25.36
CA CYS A 279 -19.74 15.99 26.68
C CYS A 279 -18.21 15.75 26.52
N TYR A 280 -17.36 16.51 27.20
CA TYR A 280 -15.90 16.53 26.98
C TYR A 280 -15.03 16.43 28.26
N HIS A 281 -13.74 16.13 28.08
CA HIS A 281 -12.66 16.30 29.09
C HIS A 281 -12.66 15.47 30.41
N SER A 282 -13.49 14.44 30.61
CA SER A 282 -13.45 13.58 31.83
C SER A 282 -13.06 12.11 31.59
N LEU A 283 -12.99 11.28 32.65
CA LEU A 283 -12.80 9.81 32.57
C LEU A 283 -13.99 9.05 31.96
N TYR A 284 -15.22 9.59 32.07
CA TYR A 284 -16.40 9.02 31.42
C TYR A 284 -17.44 10.08 31.10
N ASN A 285 -18.19 10.01 30.00
CA ASN A 285 -19.32 10.94 29.85
C ASN A 285 -20.41 10.66 30.92
N ILE A 286 -20.64 9.37 31.18
CA ILE A 286 -21.44 8.86 32.29
C ILE A 286 -20.59 7.91 33.14
N ALA A 287 -20.45 8.22 34.43
CA ALA A 287 -19.84 7.32 35.40
C ALA A 287 -20.91 6.73 36.33
N ILE A 288 -20.98 5.41 36.40
CA ILE A 288 -21.83 4.63 37.31
C ILE A 288 -20.89 3.82 38.19
N ILE A 289 -20.72 4.23 39.45
CA ILE A 289 -19.76 3.61 40.35
C ILE A 289 -20.48 3.13 41.60
N ALA A 290 -20.44 1.81 41.84
CA ALA A 290 -20.93 1.18 43.04
C ALA A 290 -19.76 0.60 43.85
N ARG A 291 -19.51 1.17 45.03
CA ARG A 291 -18.48 0.70 45.96
C ARG A 291 -19.12 0.33 47.27
N ASP A 292 -19.04 -0.94 47.65
CA ASP A 292 -19.63 -1.45 48.90
C ASP A 292 -21.17 -1.24 48.98
N ALA A 293 -21.84 -1.14 47.82
CA ALA A 293 -23.28 -0.95 47.71
C ALA A 293 -24.09 -2.23 48.02
N PRO A 294 -25.35 -2.12 48.50
CA PRO A 294 -26.18 -3.28 48.82
C PRO A 294 -26.54 -4.12 47.58
N ILE A 295 -25.90 -5.29 47.47
CA ILE A 295 -26.06 -6.25 46.36
C ILE A 295 -27.54 -6.64 46.18
N GLY A 296 -28.02 -6.54 44.94
CA GLY A 296 -29.37 -6.97 44.57
C GLY A 296 -30.47 -5.95 44.89
N ARG A 297 -30.14 -4.78 45.46
CA ARG A 297 -31.10 -3.72 45.81
C ARG A 297 -30.93 -2.42 45.02
N THR A 298 -29.88 -2.27 44.22
CA THR A 298 -29.71 -1.07 43.39
C THR A 298 -29.73 -1.40 41.90
N THR A 299 -30.45 -0.59 41.12
CA THR A 299 -30.63 -0.77 39.67
C THR A 299 -30.51 0.58 38.96
N VAL A 300 -29.78 0.63 37.85
CA VAL A 300 -29.72 1.76 36.93
C VAL A 300 -30.22 1.32 35.55
N ALA A 301 -31.16 2.05 34.99
CA ALA A 301 -31.76 1.75 33.69
C ALA A 301 -31.73 2.97 32.77
N PHE A 302 -31.36 2.76 31.51
CA PHE A 302 -31.43 3.74 30.43
C PHE A 302 -32.37 3.22 29.35
N GLU A 303 -33.34 4.03 28.92
CA GLU A 303 -34.32 3.66 27.92
C GLU A 303 -34.57 4.79 26.92
N ASN A 304 -34.51 4.48 25.62
CA ASN A 304 -34.70 5.45 24.54
C ASN A 304 -33.73 6.64 24.61
N VAL A 305 -32.48 6.41 25.03
CA VAL A 305 -31.48 7.47 25.17
C VAL A 305 -30.60 7.61 23.93
N THR A 306 -30.07 8.82 23.72
CA THR A 306 -29.22 9.15 22.58
C THR A 306 -27.90 9.78 23.02
N PHE A 307 -26.81 9.32 22.42
CA PHE A 307 -25.46 9.84 22.63
C PHE A 307 -24.90 10.35 21.31
N THR A 308 -24.56 11.65 21.24
CA THR A 308 -24.03 12.32 20.04
C THR A 308 -22.81 13.18 20.38
N GLU A 309 -21.88 13.31 19.43
CA GLU A 309 -20.73 14.26 19.47
C GLU A 309 -19.84 14.28 20.72
N ASN A 310 -19.92 13.27 21.59
CA ASN A 310 -19.09 13.15 22.80
C ASN A 310 -17.62 12.83 22.45
N LYS A 311 -16.67 13.62 22.97
CA LYS A 311 -15.21 13.43 22.75
C LYS A 311 -14.51 13.03 24.06
N LEU A 312 -13.51 12.15 23.95
CA LEU A 312 -12.73 11.61 25.07
C LEU A 312 -11.26 12.02 24.88
N ILE A 313 -10.56 12.37 25.97
CA ILE A 313 -9.23 12.98 25.93
C ILE A 313 -8.09 12.03 26.23
N ASP A 314 -8.36 10.97 26.99
CA ASP A 314 -7.34 9.99 27.33
C ASP A 314 -7.69 8.60 26.77
N SER A 315 -6.64 7.87 26.43
CA SER A 315 -6.59 6.53 25.87
C SER A 315 -7.14 5.42 26.78
N LYS A 316 -7.88 5.72 27.84
CA LYS A 316 -8.37 4.72 28.82
C LYS A 316 -9.80 4.97 29.30
N VAL A 317 -10.54 5.78 28.56
CA VAL A 317 -11.73 6.48 29.01
C VAL A 317 -12.91 6.09 28.13
N GLY A 318 -14.13 6.05 28.70
CA GLY A 318 -15.28 5.66 27.91
C GLY A 318 -16.58 6.44 28.03
N VAL A 319 -17.51 6.24 27.11
CA VAL A 319 -18.78 6.98 27.12
C VAL A 319 -19.59 6.63 28.37
N ILE A 320 -19.69 5.33 28.68
CA ILE A 320 -20.30 4.85 29.91
C ILE A 320 -19.28 4.00 30.67
N GLY A 321 -18.88 4.46 31.85
CA GLY A 321 -18.06 3.72 32.81
C GLY A 321 -18.90 3.11 33.91
N CYS A 322 -18.91 1.80 34.02
CA CYS A 322 -19.59 1.05 35.07
C CYS A 322 -18.54 0.32 35.92
N ILE A 323 -18.39 0.73 37.18
CA ILE A 323 -17.43 0.13 38.11
C ILE A 323 -18.18 -0.39 39.32
N VAL A 324 -18.05 -1.68 39.60
CA VAL A 324 -18.65 -2.35 40.76
C VAL A 324 -17.53 -2.98 41.58
N GLY A 325 -17.39 -2.60 42.85
CA GLY A 325 -16.36 -3.14 43.74
C GLY A 325 -16.85 -3.34 45.17
N SER A 326 -16.30 -4.34 45.87
CA SER A 326 -16.57 -4.56 47.30
C SER A 326 -15.31 -4.96 48.08
N ARG A 327 -15.13 -4.36 49.27
CA ARG A 327 -14.03 -4.60 50.22
C ARG A 327 -14.36 -5.61 51.31
N TYR A 328 -15.63 -5.88 51.61
CA TYR A 328 -16.03 -6.72 52.75
C TYR A 328 -16.25 -8.20 52.36
N LYS A 329 -15.50 -9.10 53.02
CA LYS A 329 -15.84 -10.53 53.11
C LYS A 329 -16.99 -10.68 54.12
N ARG A 330 -18.24 -10.62 53.67
CA ARG A 330 -19.37 -10.94 54.57
C ARG A 330 -19.64 -12.45 54.48
N ASN A 331 -19.35 -13.18 55.56
CA ASN A 331 -19.47 -14.64 55.70
C ASN A 331 -20.92 -15.20 55.65
N GLU A 332 -21.91 -14.46 55.13
CA GLU A 332 -23.33 -14.78 55.39
C GLU A 332 -24.21 -15.10 54.17
N ILE A 333 -23.67 -15.30 52.96
CA ILE A 333 -24.55 -15.62 51.81
C ILE A 333 -24.01 -16.80 50.98
N GLY A 334 -24.25 -18.02 51.46
CA GLY A 334 -23.95 -19.27 50.74
C GLY A 334 -24.68 -19.50 49.39
N ILE A 335 -25.36 -18.51 48.82
CA ILE A 335 -26.09 -18.61 47.55
C ILE A 335 -25.71 -17.45 46.62
N LYS A 336 -25.09 -17.76 45.48
CA LYS A 336 -24.77 -16.78 44.41
C LYS A 336 -26.04 -16.14 43.85
N LYS A 337 -26.50 -15.02 44.42
CA LYS A 337 -27.67 -14.28 43.93
C LYS A 337 -27.34 -13.49 42.65
N LYS A 338 -28.25 -13.44 41.67
CA LYS A 338 -28.13 -12.57 40.47
C LYS A 338 -28.52 -11.14 40.85
N TRP A 339 -27.69 -10.16 40.53
CA TRP A 339 -27.91 -8.74 40.76
C TRP A 339 -27.98 -7.98 39.42
N SER A 340 -29.20 -7.65 38.99
CA SER A 340 -29.44 -6.85 37.77
C SER A 340 -29.09 -5.38 37.99
N PHE A 341 -27.81 -5.03 37.84
CA PHE A 341 -27.31 -3.70 38.21
C PHE A 341 -27.54 -2.65 37.13
N LEU A 342 -27.26 -2.96 35.86
CA LEU A 342 -27.35 -2.01 34.75
C LEU A 342 -28.15 -2.58 33.58
N SER A 343 -29.12 -1.82 33.06
CA SER A 343 -29.89 -2.15 31.86
C SER A 343 -29.94 -0.97 30.90
N ILE A 344 -29.64 -1.19 29.62
CA ILE A 344 -29.73 -0.15 28.58
C ILE A 344 -30.57 -0.69 27.43
N LYS A 345 -31.62 0.04 27.04
CA LYS A 345 -32.61 -0.40 26.06
C LYS A 345 -32.90 0.66 25.00
N ASN A 346 -33.12 0.22 23.76
CA ASN A 346 -33.62 1.03 22.65
C ASN A 346 -32.80 2.33 22.44
N SER A 347 -31.48 2.24 22.54
CA SER A 347 -30.61 3.43 22.61
C SER A 347 -29.76 3.59 21.36
N LEU A 348 -29.50 4.85 20.99
CA LEU A 348 -28.72 5.23 19.82
C LEU A 348 -27.38 5.86 20.23
N PHE A 349 -26.31 5.36 19.65
CA PHE A 349 -24.96 5.90 19.80
C PHE A 349 -24.47 6.37 18.43
N GLN A 350 -24.34 7.67 18.22
CA GLN A 350 -23.92 8.26 16.96
C GLN A 350 -22.62 9.06 17.12
N PHE A 351 -21.66 8.79 16.24
CA PHE A 351 -20.32 9.38 16.34
C PHE A 351 -20.00 10.23 15.11
N HIS A 352 -19.43 11.42 15.34
CA HIS A 352 -18.94 12.30 14.29
C HIS A 352 -17.41 12.21 14.23
N TYR A 353 -16.86 11.84 13.06
CA TYR A 353 -15.42 11.87 12.83
C TYR A 353 -15.05 13.25 12.26
N ASP A 354 -14.49 14.13 13.08
CA ASP A 354 -14.04 15.44 12.62
C ASP A 354 -12.86 15.28 11.64
N ALA A 355 -13.05 15.83 10.43
CA ALA A 355 -12.09 15.78 9.32
C ALA A 355 -10.75 16.48 9.62
N LEU A 356 -10.70 17.31 10.67
CA LEU A 356 -9.51 18.04 11.14
C LEU A 356 -8.44 17.14 11.80
N SER A 357 -8.78 15.92 12.21
CA SER A 357 -7.83 14.98 12.86
C SER A 357 -6.83 14.31 11.89
N LYS A 358 -6.94 14.55 10.58
CA LYS A 358 -6.02 13.97 9.57
C LYS A 358 -4.55 14.36 9.77
N GLN A 359 -4.25 15.47 10.45
CA GLN A 359 -2.88 15.91 10.73
C GLN A 359 -2.29 15.34 12.03
N LEU A 360 -3.10 14.75 12.91
CA LEU A 360 -2.69 14.23 14.23
C LEU A 360 -2.94 12.71 14.39
N ALA A 361 -3.12 12.00 13.28
CA ALA A 361 -3.44 10.57 13.24
C ALA A 361 -2.36 9.63 13.84
N ASP A 362 -1.24 10.17 14.33
CA ASP A 362 -0.18 9.43 15.05
C ASP A 362 -0.33 9.44 16.58
N THR A 363 -1.21 10.27 17.16
CA THR A 363 -1.43 10.24 18.62
C THR A 363 -2.64 9.38 18.98
N THR A 364 -2.31 8.32 19.72
CA THR A 364 -3.10 7.16 20.13
C THR A 364 -4.12 7.49 21.23
N TYR A 365 -5.40 7.62 20.90
CA TYR A 365 -6.46 7.63 21.90
C TYR A 365 -7.34 6.38 21.77
N ASP A 366 -7.27 5.50 22.76
CA ASP A 366 -8.12 4.32 22.89
C ASP A 366 -9.49 4.76 23.44
N HIS A 367 -10.49 4.86 22.57
CA HIS A 367 -11.86 5.15 22.99
C HIS A 367 -12.57 3.86 23.40
N ILE A 368 -13.08 3.79 24.63
CA ILE A 368 -13.93 2.68 25.07
C ILE A 368 -15.38 3.16 25.10
N PHE A 369 -16.37 2.48 24.54
CA PHE A 369 -17.75 3.01 24.62
C PHE A 369 -18.45 2.56 25.90
N PHE A 370 -18.35 1.27 26.18
CA PHE A 370 -18.82 0.67 27.43
C PHE A 370 -17.64 0.08 28.17
N HIS A 371 -17.26 0.72 29.28
CA HIS A 371 -16.21 0.23 30.15
C HIS A 371 -16.85 -0.38 31.40
N VAL A 372 -16.72 -1.70 31.58
CA VAL A 372 -17.24 -2.42 32.74
C VAL A 372 -16.07 -3.02 33.51
N ILE A 373 -15.90 -2.62 34.77
CA ILE A 373 -14.95 -3.24 35.70
C ILE A 373 -15.73 -3.76 36.89
N VAL A 374 -15.57 -5.06 37.16
CA VAL A 374 -16.05 -5.67 38.40
C VAL A 374 -14.84 -6.13 39.21
N ASP A 375 -14.61 -5.51 40.37
CA ASP A 375 -13.56 -5.90 41.31
C ASP A 375 -14.19 -6.75 42.43
N SER A 376 -14.09 -8.07 42.32
CA SER A 376 -14.88 -9.01 43.10
C SER A 376 -14.08 -9.74 44.18
N ASN A 377 -14.40 -9.45 45.44
CA ASN A 377 -14.58 -10.47 46.49
C ASN A 377 -16.09 -10.80 46.66
N ILE A 378 -16.91 -10.48 45.64
CA ILE A 378 -18.38 -10.52 45.68
C ILE A 378 -18.86 -11.93 45.31
N GLU A 379 -19.64 -12.59 46.17
CA GLU A 379 -20.22 -13.93 45.89
C GLU A 379 -21.41 -13.90 44.92
N ALA A 380 -21.91 -12.72 44.55
CA ALA A 380 -23.05 -12.53 43.66
C ALA A 380 -22.67 -12.32 42.18
N TYR A 381 -23.56 -12.69 41.27
CA TYR A 381 -23.41 -12.42 39.84
C TYR A 381 -23.92 -11.03 39.49
N VAL A 382 -23.03 -10.13 39.06
CA VAL A 382 -23.43 -8.81 38.52
C VAL A 382 -23.98 -9.02 37.11
N SER A 383 -25.20 -8.59 36.85
CA SER A 383 -25.86 -8.73 35.55
C SER A 383 -26.01 -7.38 34.88
N ILE A 384 -25.49 -7.28 33.65
CA ILE A 384 -25.60 -6.10 32.78
C ILE A 384 -26.29 -6.51 31.48
N SER A 385 -27.33 -5.77 31.08
CA SER A 385 -28.13 -6.09 29.88
C SER A 385 -28.15 -4.91 28.90
N LEU A 386 -27.76 -5.16 27.65
CA LEU A 386 -27.80 -4.21 26.55
C LEU A 386 -28.77 -4.73 25.48
N GLN A 387 -29.87 -4.02 25.22
CA GLN A 387 -30.95 -4.48 24.33
C GLN A 387 -31.32 -3.44 23.28
N ASN A 388 -31.43 -3.85 22.02
CA ASN A 388 -31.77 -2.97 20.89
C ASN A 388 -30.88 -1.72 20.83
N ILE A 389 -29.56 -1.94 20.85
CA ILE A 389 -28.56 -0.86 20.78
C ILE A 389 -28.11 -0.69 19.34
N TYR A 390 -28.09 0.56 18.89
CA TYR A 390 -27.66 0.93 17.54
C TYR A 390 -26.45 1.86 17.61
N CYS A 391 -25.30 1.43 17.08
CA CYS A 391 -24.12 2.26 16.94
C CYS A 391 -23.93 2.68 15.46
N LYS A 392 -24.08 3.98 15.14
CA LYS A 392 -23.97 4.53 13.78
C LYS A 392 -22.68 5.37 13.60
N ARG A 393 -22.07 5.28 12.40
CA ARG A 393 -20.93 6.10 11.93
C ARG A 393 -19.69 6.10 12.85
N SER A 394 -19.47 5.04 13.62
CA SER A 394 -18.28 4.89 14.45
C SER A 394 -17.06 4.52 13.61
N HIS A 395 -16.17 5.48 13.33
CA HIS A 395 -14.81 5.14 12.93
C HIS A 395 -14.02 4.78 14.19
N PHE A 396 -13.82 3.48 14.41
CA PHE A 396 -13.03 3.00 15.54
C PHE A 396 -11.55 3.14 15.20
N GLY A 397 -10.81 3.91 16.00
CA GLY A 397 -9.35 3.93 15.94
C GLY A 397 -8.75 2.53 16.17
N TYR A 398 -7.48 2.37 15.84
CA TYR A 398 -6.74 1.10 15.97
C TYR A 398 -6.56 0.60 17.41
N ARG A 399 -7.03 1.33 18.42
CA ARG A 399 -6.99 0.88 19.82
C ARG A 399 -8.33 1.03 20.56
N SER A 400 -9.36 1.60 19.92
CA SER A 400 -10.67 1.77 20.55
C SER A 400 -11.44 0.45 20.63
N SER A 401 -12.25 0.26 21.67
CA SER A 401 -13.15 -0.89 21.85
C SER A 401 -14.59 -0.41 22.11
N ILE A 402 -15.58 -1.07 21.53
CA ILE A 402 -17.02 -0.86 21.77
C ILE A 402 -17.38 -1.25 23.20
N ILE A 403 -16.98 -2.45 23.59
CA ILE A 403 -17.21 -2.96 24.94
C ILE A 403 -15.88 -3.43 25.45
N PHE A 404 -15.49 -2.97 26.64
CA PHE A 404 -14.41 -3.55 27.40
C PHE A 404 -14.98 -3.93 28.76
N ALA A 405 -15.06 -5.23 29.01
CA ALA A 405 -15.55 -5.76 30.28
C ALA A 405 -14.49 -6.68 30.90
N LYS A 406 -14.16 -6.39 32.16
CA LYS A 406 -13.13 -7.11 32.92
C LYS A 406 -13.58 -7.40 34.34
N VAL A 407 -13.32 -8.62 34.79
CA VAL A 407 -13.42 -9.00 36.21
C VAL A 407 -12.01 -9.14 36.80
N THR A 408 -11.79 -8.52 37.96
CA THR A 408 -10.57 -8.62 38.78
C THR A 408 -10.93 -9.04 40.20
N GLU A 409 -10.01 -9.68 40.92
CA GLU A 409 -10.15 -9.98 42.35
C GLU A 409 -8.89 -9.50 43.08
N ASN A 410 -8.96 -8.38 43.81
CA ASN A 410 -7.80 -7.77 44.47
C ASN A 410 -6.59 -7.59 43.51
N GLY A 411 -6.87 -7.30 42.24
CA GLY A 411 -5.86 -7.21 41.17
C GLY A 411 -5.42 -8.54 40.53
N LYS A 412 -5.94 -9.70 40.96
CA LYS A 412 -5.67 -11.03 40.38
C LYS A 412 -6.81 -11.50 39.46
N ASN A 413 -6.49 -12.32 38.46
CA ASN A 413 -7.41 -12.82 37.44
C ASN A 413 -7.99 -14.21 37.81
N GLN A 414 -8.74 -14.33 38.92
CA GLN A 414 -9.13 -15.65 39.46
C GLN A 414 -10.63 -15.97 39.45
N GLN A 415 -11.53 -14.97 39.43
CA GLN A 415 -12.99 -15.19 39.47
C GLN A 415 -13.72 -14.72 38.21
N LYS A 416 -14.89 -15.34 37.96
CA LYS A 416 -15.81 -15.06 36.86
C LYS A 416 -17.22 -14.77 37.41
N ASN A 417 -17.50 -13.55 37.88
CA ASN A 417 -18.79 -13.21 38.54
C ASN A 417 -19.63 -12.15 37.78
N LEU A 418 -19.33 -11.91 36.49
CA LEU A 418 -20.09 -11.00 35.63
C LEU A 418 -20.92 -11.81 34.61
N LEU A 419 -22.20 -11.44 34.47
CA LEU A 419 -23.13 -11.88 33.44
C LEU A 419 -23.42 -10.69 32.52
N LEU A 420 -23.07 -10.80 31.24
CA LEU A 420 -23.30 -9.75 30.25
C LEU A 420 -24.25 -10.27 29.17
N GLU A 421 -25.38 -9.61 28.99
CA GLU A 421 -26.41 -9.96 28.02
C GLU A 421 -26.46 -8.92 26.89
N LEU A 422 -26.24 -9.33 25.65
CA LEU A 422 -26.33 -8.51 24.44
C LEU A 422 -27.49 -9.01 23.57
N LYS A 423 -28.57 -8.22 23.47
CA LYS A 423 -29.75 -8.55 22.67
C LYS A 423 -29.95 -7.58 21.52
N SER A 424 -30.03 -8.09 20.29
CA SER A 424 -30.28 -7.29 19.07
C SER A 424 -29.34 -6.07 18.93
N PHE A 425 -28.05 -6.33 19.07
CA PHE A 425 -26.97 -5.35 19.05
C PHE A 425 -26.50 -5.09 17.60
N THR A 426 -26.58 -3.85 17.13
CA THR A 426 -26.18 -3.47 15.77
C THR A 426 -25.01 -2.49 15.77
N VAL A 427 -23.91 -2.88 15.14
CA VAL A 427 -22.69 -2.08 14.99
C VAL A 427 -22.15 -2.15 13.57
N GLY A 428 -21.81 -0.99 13.00
CA GLY A 428 -21.02 -0.93 11.78
C GLY A 428 -21.17 0.40 11.03
N THR A 429 -20.33 0.60 10.01
CA THR A 429 -20.41 1.77 9.11
C THR A 429 -21.05 1.41 7.78
N THR A 430 -21.84 2.30 7.19
CA THR A 430 -22.50 2.05 5.89
C THR A 430 -21.64 2.44 4.67
N ASN A 431 -20.61 3.28 4.83
CA ASN A 431 -19.79 3.79 3.72
C ASN A 431 -18.30 3.71 4.06
N TRP A 432 -17.58 2.76 3.46
CA TRP A 432 -16.12 2.67 3.59
C TRP A 432 -15.44 3.08 2.27
N LYS A 433 -14.70 4.20 2.27
CA LYS A 433 -13.58 4.43 1.34
C LYS A 433 -12.30 3.94 2.01
N LEU A 434 -11.49 3.13 1.30
CA LEU A 434 -10.24 2.54 1.81
C LEU A 434 -9.23 3.58 2.33
N VAL A 435 -8.93 3.52 3.64
CA VAL A 435 -7.74 4.13 4.28
C VAL A 435 -6.98 2.99 5.03
N PRO A 436 -5.67 3.08 5.34
CA PRO A 436 -4.64 2.18 4.82
C PRO A 436 -4.24 1.02 5.76
N LYS A 437 -3.79 -0.08 5.13
CA LYS A 437 -2.83 -1.16 5.47
C LYS A 437 -2.53 -1.66 6.90
N ARG A 438 -2.80 -0.95 8.01
CA ARG A 438 -2.51 -1.48 9.36
C ARG A 438 -3.64 -2.39 9.83
N VAL A 439 -3.29 -3.64 10.13
CA VAL A 439 -4.22 -4.63 10.69
C VAL A 439 -4.17 -4.50 12.21
N ASP A 440 -5.33 -4.32 12.83
CA ASP A 440 -5.47 -4.18 14.28
C ASP A 440 -5.36 -5.56 14.96
N ASN A 441 -4.69 -5.60 16.11
CA ASN A 441 -4.51 -6.78 16.95
C ASN A 441 -5.48 -6.79 18.15
N ILE A 442 -6.19 -5.68 18.38
CA ILE A 442 -7.07 -5.47 19.53
C ILE A 442 -8.52 -5.78 19.12
N GLY A 443 -9.26 -6.40 20.04
CA GLY A 443 -10.69 -6.69 19.87
C GLY A 443 -11.56 -5.46 20.07
N LYS A 444 -12.74 -5.44 19.43
CA LYS A 444 -13.72 -4.35 19.62
C LYS A 444 -14.73 -4.64 20.71
N MET A 445 -15.02 -5.90 21.01
CA MET A 445 -15.75 -6.31 22.22
C MET A 445 -14.81 -7.24 22.99
N VAL A 446 -14.19 -6.68 24.02
CA VAL A 446 -13.15 -7.35 24.81
C VAL A 446 -13.74 -7.83 26.13
N PHE A 447 -13.64 -9.14 26.35
CA PHE A 447 -14.17 -9.83 27.52
C PHE A 447 -13.05 -10.54 28.26
N VAL A 448 -12.79 -10.15 29.51
CA VAL A 448 -11.69 -10.69 30.32
C VAL A 448 -12.21 -11.24 31.64
N ASN A 449 -12.00 -12.54 31.87
CA ASN A 449 -12.48 -13.27 33.05
C ASN A 449 -14.01 -13.18 33.28
N ILE A 450 -14.82 -13.22 32.22
CA ILE A 450 -16.28 -13.15 32.33
C ILE A 450 -16.87 -14.56 32.33
N ALA A 451 -17.82 -14.82 33.25
CA ALA A 451 -18.46 -16.13 33.40
C ALA A 451 -19.41 -16.44 32.27
N ASN A 452 -20.16 -15.45 31.83
CA ASN A 452 -21.16 -15.63 30.81
C ASN A 452 -21.37 -14.32 30.05
N VAL A 453 -21.00 -14.33 28.77
CA VAL A 453 -21.40 -13.33 27.80
C VAL A 453 -22.42 -13.95 26.86
N THR A 454 -23.71 -13.65 27.04
CA THR A 454 -24.78 -14.16 26.17
C THR A 454 -25.13 -13.16 25.07
N ILE A 455 -24.98 -13.55 23.81
CA ILE A 455 -25.32 -12.75 22.62
C ILE A 455 -26.50 -13.41 21.91
N TYR A 456 -27.62 -12.70 21.81
CA TYR A 456 -28.86 -13.27 21.29
C TYR A 456 -29.81 -12.28 20.60
N GLY A 457 -30.82 -12.79 19.91
CA GLY A 457 -31.71 -11.97 19.06
C GLY A 457 -31.11 -11.72 17.67
N ASN A 458 -31.40 -10.57 17.05
CA ASN A 458 -30.91 -10.23 15.71
C ASN A 458 -29.71 -9.26 15.80
N ASN A 459 -28.49 -9.80 15.79
CA ASN A 459 -27.26 -9.04 15.96
C ASN A 459 -26.53 -8.84 14.62
N ILE A 460 -26.13 -7.61 14.32
CA ILE A 460 -25.52 -7.24 13.04
C ILE A 460 -24.20 -6.50 13.29
N MET A 461 -23.08 -7.07 12.83
CA MET A 461 -21.73 -6.55 13.06
C MET A 461 -20.96 -6.48 11.75
N LYS A 462 -20.79 -5.26 11.20
CA LYS A 462 -20.25 -5.05 9.85
C LYS A 462 -19.12 -4.03 9.78
N TYR A 463 -18.17 -4.27 8.87
CA TYR A 463 -17.09 -3.34 8.51
C TYR A 463 -16.19 -2.92 9.69
N ILE A 464 -15.94 -3.85 10.61
CA ILE A 464 -15.09 -3.60 11.78
C ILE A 464 -13.64 -4.00 11.49
N THR A 465 -12.69 -3.13 11.82
CA THR A 465 -11.25 -3.42 11.82
C THR A 465 -10.78 -3.78 13.23
N GLY A 466 -10.16 -4.93 13.43
CA GLY A 466 -9.97 -5.62 14.71
C GLY A 466 -10.94 -6.80 14.83
N SER A 467 -10.63 -7.79 15.67
CA SER A 467 -11.56 -8.89 15.94
C SER A 467 -12.82 -8.31 16.57
N VAL A 468 -14.01 -8.62 16.05
CA VAL A 468 -15.25 -8.06 16.62
C VAL A 468 -15.39 -8.46 18.07
N ILE A 469 -15.19 -9.73 18.38
CA ILE A 469 -15.20 -10.29 19.72
C ILE A 469 -13.81 -10.83 20.06
N LEU A 470 -13.27 -10.41 21.20
CA LEU A 470 -12.04 -10.92 21.80
C LEU A 470 -12.37 -11.40 23.22
N ALA A 471 -12.36 -12.71 23.45
CA ALA A 471 -12.50 -13.27 24.78
C ALA A 471 -11.17 -13.82 25.28
N CYS A 472 -10.82 -13.44 26.51
CA CYS A 472 -9.68 -13.94 27.26
C CYS A 472 -10.20 -14.55 28.57
N ASN A 473 -9.94 -15.83 28.78
CA ASN A 473 -10.46 -16.60 29.91
C ASN A 473 -11.98 -16.39 30.17
N SER A 474 -12.78 -16.28 29.10
CA SER A 474 -14.21 -15.95 29.20
C SER A 474 -15.08 -16.90 28.39
N ASP A 475 -16.32 -17.11 28.84
CA ASP A 475 -17.25 -18.02 28.17
C ASP A 475 -18.34 -17.21 27.43
N ILE A 476 -18.48 -17.46 26.13
CA ILE A 476 -19.39 -16.75 25.23
C ILE A 476 -20.52 -17.68 24.81
N TYR A 477 -21.77 -17.25 24.91
CA TYR A 477 -22.96 -18.01 24.53
C TYR A 477 -23.63 -17.33 23.34
N LEU A 478 -23.84 -18.08 22.25
CA LEU A 478 -24.49 -17.58 21.03
C LEU A 478 -25.84 -18.28 20.80
N TYR A 479 -26.87 -17.48 20.52
CA TYR A 479 -28.24 -17.94 20.22
C TYR A 479 -28.92 -16.95 19.26
N GLY A 480 -29.89 -17.37 18.44
CA GLY A 480 -30.63 -16.48 17.53
C GLY A 480 -29.93 -16.19 16.20
N ASP A 481 -30.18 -15.02 15.60
CA ASP A 481 -29.64 -14.62 14.29
C ASP A 481 -28.45 -13.66 14.45
N ILE A 482 -27.26 -14.07 13.99
CA ILE A 482 -26.03 -13.29 14.17
C ILE A 482 -25.29 -13.15 12.84
N LEU A 483 -25.03 -11.91 12.41
CA LEU A 483 -24.34 -11.61 11.16
C LEU A 483 -23.02 -10.88 11.40
N PHE A 484 -21.92 -11.48 10.94
CA PHE A 484 -20.59 -10.88 10.86
C PHE A 484 -20.18 -10.66 9.40
N GLU A 485 -20.07 -9.42 8.96
CA GLU A 485 -19.79 -9.10 7.54
C GLU A 485 -18.63 -8.12 7.33
N ASN A 486 -17.72 -8.45 6.39
CA ASN A 486 -16.62 -7.58 5.95
C ASN A 486 -15.68 -7.10 7.08
N ASN A 487 -15.52 -7.89 8.15
CA ASN A 487 -14.63 -7.54 9.25
C ASN A 487 -13.18 -7.95 8.96
N ARG A 488 -12.19 -7.23 9.51
CA ARG A 488 -10.75 -7.44 9.23
C ARG A 488 -9.92 -7.44 10.50
N ALA A 489 -9.19 -8.50 10.81
CA ALA A 489 -8.34 -8.58 12.01
C ALA A 489 -6.99 -9.25 11.74
N THR A 490 -6.11 -9.28 12.73
CA THR A 490 -4.88 -10.08 12.64
C THR A 490 -5.20 -11.57 12.73
N ASN A 491 -6.00 -11.95 13.71
CA ASN A 491 -6.53 -13.32 13.91
C ASN A 491 -8.03 -13.21 14.16
N GLY A 492 -8.85 -14.09 13.59
CA GLY A 492 -10.29 -14.14 13.90
C GLY A 492 -11.00 -12.84 13.55
N GLY A 493 -11.33 -12.62 12.27
CA GLY A 493 -11.97 -11.39 11.82
C GLY A 493 -13.29 -11.07 12.54
N ALA A 494 -14.03 -12.10 12.93
CA ALA A 494 -15.23 -11.99 13.75
C ALA A 494 -14.96 -12.31 15.22
N ILE A 495 -14.47 -13.50 15.53
CA ILE A 495 -14.34 -13.99 16.91
C ILE A 495 -12.92 -14.49 17.15
N ARG A 496 -12.33 -14.05 18.25
CA ARG A 496 -11.03 -14.48 18.75
C ARG A 496 -11.16 -14.96 20.20
N LEU A 497 -10.78 -16.21 20.43
CA LEU A 497 -10.81 -16.88 21.72
C LEU A 497 -9.36 -17.18 22.15
N ASP A 498 -8.89 -16.47 23.17
CA ASP A 498 -7.55 -16.64 23.73
C ASP A 498 -7.63 -17.31 25.12
N GLN A 499 -6.56 -18.02 25.50
CA GLN A 499 -6.44 -18.75 26.77
C GLN A 499 -7.56 -19.80 26.95
N SER A 500 -8.11 -19.97 28.15
CA SER A 500 -9.20 -20.92 28.46
C SER A 500 -10.59 -20.35 28.18
N SER A 501 -10.76 -19.68 27.03
CA SER A 501 -12.05 -19.16 26.58
C SER A 501 -12.80 -20.19 25.75
N HIS A 502 -14.12 -20.26 25.94
CA HIS A 502 -14.98 -21.19 25.19
C HIS A 502 -16.16 -20.45 24.56
N MET A 503 -16.61 -20.96 23.41
CA MET A 503 -17.82 -20.50 22.73
C MET A 503 -18.87 -21.59 22.77
N PHE A 504 -19.98 -21.33 23.46
CA PHE A 504 -21.15 -22.18 23.58
C PHE A 504 -22.19 -21.82 22.52
N LEU A 505 -22.59 -22.79 21.71
CA LEU A 505 -23.65 -22.65 20.71
C LEU A 505 -24.95 -23.24 21.27
N LEU A 506 -25.99 -22.41 21.36
CA LEU A 506 -27.30 -22.77 21.90
C LEU A 506 -28.35 -22.85 20.78
N GLU A 507 -29.30 -23.77 20.87
CA GLU A 507 -30.39 -23.90 19.90
C GLU A 507 -31.60 -23.02 20.22
N PRO A 508 -32.23 -22.34 19.24
CA PRO A 508 -31.81 -22.13 17.84
C PRO A 508 -30.66 -21.11 17.64
N LEU A 509 -29.76 -21.38 16.70
CA LEU A 509 -28.71 -20.44 16.25
C LEU A 509 -28.57 -20.45 14.73
N ASN A 510 -28.49 -19.25 14.14
CA ASN A 510 -28.16 -19.02 12.75
C ASN A 510 -27.09 -17.92 12.67
N ALA A 511 -25.83 -18.32 12.64
CA ALA A 511 -24.70 -17.41 12.57
C ALA A 511 -24.08 -17.40 11.16
N VAL A 512 -23.96 -16.21 10.57
CA VAL A 512 -23.52 -16.00 9.19
C VAL A 512 -22.28 -15.13 9.16
N PHE A 513 -21.21 -15.63 8.55
CA PHE A 513 -19.89 -15.00 8.44
C PHE A 513 -19.55 -14.74 6.97
N ILE A 514 -19.62 -13.49 6.53
CA ILE A 514 -19.46 -13.09 5.13
C ILE A 514 -18.21 -12.22 4.96
N ARG A 515 -17.28 -12.63 4.09
CA ARG A 515 -16.13 -11.81 3.67
C ARG A 515 -15.28 -11.28 4.82
N ASN A 516 -15.20 -12.02 5.93
CA ASN A 516 -14.28 -11.68 7.02
C ASN A 516 -12.85 -12.07 6.65
N LYS A 517 -11.88 -11.25 7.05
CA LYS A 517 -10.47 -11.42 6.68
C LYS A 517 -9.55 -11.39 7.88
N ALA A 518 -8.70 -12.39 8.02
CA ALA A 518 -7.60 -12.40 8.96
C ALA A 518 -6.25 -12.25 8.24
N PHE A 519 -5.31 -11.54 8.83
CA PHE A 519 -3.93 -11.46 8.31
C PHE A 519 -3.16 -12.76 8.53
N SER A 520 -3.39 -13.43 9.67
CA SER A 520 -2.67 -14.63 10.08
C SER A 520 -3.60 -15.84 10.10
N TYR A 521 -4.44 -16.00 11.12
CA TYR A 521 -5.20 -17.25 11.30
C TYR A 521 -6.70 -17.01 11.42
N GLY A 522 -7.51 -17.93 10.88
CA GLY A 522 -8.96 -17.98 11.13
C GLY A 522 -9.69 -16.74 10.60
N GLY A 523 -10.06 -16.71 9.31
CA GLY A 523 -10.62 -15.50 8.69
C GLY A 523 -11.89 -14.99 9.39
N ALA A 524 -12.72 -15.89 9.92
CA ALA A 524 -13.85 -15.56 10.77
C ALA A 524 -13.56 -15.85 12.25
N ILE A 525 -13.19 -17.09 12.58
CA ILE A 525 -13.02 -17.56 13.97
C ILE A 525 -11.59 -18.01 14.21
N TYR A 526 -10.98 -17.53 15.28
CA TYR A 526 -9.69 -17.97 15.77
C TYR A 526 -9.76 -18.41 17.22
N SER A 527 -9.15 -19.55 17.53
CA SER A 527 -8.92 -20.03 18.88
C SER A 527 -7.60 -20.76 18.99
N TYR A 528 -6.79 -20.38 19.97
CA TYR A 528 -5.52 -21.03 20.26
C TYR A 528 -5.27 -21.12 21.76
N VAL A 529 -4.91 -22.32 22.21
CA VAL A 529 -4.51 -22.58 23.58
C VAL A 529 -3.09 -23.12 23.57
N GLU A 530 -2.15 -22.37 24.15
CA GLU A 530 -0.75 -22.79 24.31
C GLU A 530 -0.68 -23.92 25.35
N ARG A 531 -0.44 -25.17 24.93
CA ARG A 531 -0.33 -26.33 25.86
C ARG A 531 0.80 -27.29 25.48
N ASN A 532 1.49 -27.78 26.51
CA ASN A 532 2.67 -28.66 26.45
C ASN A 532 2.37 -30.18 26.55
N LEU A 533 1.12 -30.66 26.55
CA LEU A 533 0.76 -32.08 26.79
C LEU A 533 -0.64 -32.46 26.20
N PRO A 534 -0.97 -33.76 26.01
CA PRO A 534 -1.81 -34.25 24.92
C PRO A 534 -3.28 -33.80 24.97
N LEU A 535 -3.85 -33.55 23.79
CA LEU A 535 -5.14 -32.91 23.53
C LEU A 535 -6.37 -33.62 24.13
N SER A 536 -6.26 -34.90 24.52
CA SER A 536 -7.38 -35.80 24.80
C SER A 536 -8.25 -35.47 26.02
N ASN A 537 -7.74 -34.72 27.02
CA ASN A 537 -8.49 -34.39 28.25
C ASN A 537 -8.92 -32.92 28.33
N SER A 538 -8.84 -32.19 27.21
CA SER A 538 -9.19 -30.77 27.19
C SER A 538 -10.58 -30.51 26.64
N LEU A 539 -11.28 -29.51 27.18
CA LEU A 539 -12.53 -29.02 26.61
C LEU A 539 -12.29 -28.43 25.22
N CYS A 540 -13.19 -28.71 24.30
CA CYS A 540 -13.20 -28.06 22.99
C CYS A 540 -13.44 -26.55 23.13
N ALA A 541 -12.74 -25.76 22.32
CA ALA A 541 -12.92 -24.31 22.29
C ALA A 541 -14.35 -23.91 21.87
N ILE A 542 -15.00 -24.74 21.06
CA ILE A 542 -16.42 -24.59 20.71
C ILE A 542 -17.19 -25.73 21.35
N GLN A 543 -18.16 -25.38 22.19
CA GLN A 543 -19.02 -26.28 22.92
C GLN A 543 -20.43 -26.19 22.34
N ILE A 544 -21.09 -27.33 22.15
CA ILE A 544 -22.46 -27.37 21.65
C ILE A 544 -23.36 -27.86 22.76
N TYR A 545 -24.38 -27.07 23.06
CA TYR A 545 -25.32 -27.36 24.13
C TYR A 545 -26.61 -27.90 23.50
N SER A 546 -26.74 -29.23 23.41
CA SER A 546 -27.94 -29.88 22.88
C SER A 546 -28.12 -31.27 23.47
N ASN A 547 -29.35 -31.57 23.91
CA ASN A 547 -29.70 -32.90 24.42
C ASN A 547 -30.16 -33.87 23.32
N LYS A 548 -30.05 -33.48 22.04
CA LYS A 548 -30.50 -34.29 20.90
C LYS A 548 -29.49 -35.37 20.54
N THR A 549 -29.99 -36.52 20.10
CA THR A 549 -29.18 -37.71 19.77
C THR A 549 -28.85 -37.84 18.28
N ASN A 550 -29.50 -37.07 17.40
CA ASN A 550 -29.15 -36.96 15.97
C ASN A 550 -28.67 -35.55 15.60
N ALA A 551 -27.59 -35.47 14.80
CA ALA A 551 -26.99 -34.19 14.39
C ALA A 551 -27.87 -33.38 13.42
N SER A 552 -28.71 -34.04 12.63
CA SER A 552 -29.67 -33.39 11.72
C SER A 552 -30.76 -32.60 12.44
N ASP A 553 -31.05 -32.97 13.68
CA ASP A 553 -32.17 -32.42 14.45
C ASP A 553 -31.73 -31.17 15.23
N ILE A 554 -30.41 -30.91 15.28
CA ILE A 554 -29.81 -29.75 15.95
C ILE A 554 -30.10 -28.50 15.13
N ASN A 555 -30.79 -27.54 15.74
CA ASN A 555 -31.11 -26.27 15.09
C ASN A 555 -29.99 -25.23 15.26
N ILE A 556 -28.77 -25.58 14.83
CA ILE A 556 -27.60 -24.70 14.82
C ILE A 556 -27.03 -24.67 13.41
N LYS A 557 -26.91 -23.48 12.81
CA LYS A 557 -26.37 -23.29 11.46
C LYS A 557 -25.27 -22.23 11.48
N LEU A 558 -24.10 -22.61 11.00
CA LEU A 558 -22.95 -21.73 10.84
C LEU A 558 -22.63 -21.59 9.34
N HIS A 559 -22.90 -20.42 8.76
CA HIS A 559 -22.66 -20.16 7.34
C HIS A 559 -21.38 -19.35 7.13
N PHE A 560 -20.41 -19.87 6.38
CA PHE A 560 -19.16 -19.20 6.06
C PHE A 560 -19.08 -18.92 4.55
N ILE A 561 -19.03 -17.64 4.19
CA ILE A 561 -19.12 -17.17 2.80
C ILE A 561 -17.91 -16.30 2.49
N ASN A 562 -17.01 -16.76 1.61
CA ASN A 562 -15.85 -16.00 1.14
C ASN A 562 -14.95 -15.40 2.26
N ASN A 563 -14.77 -16.10 3.38
CA ASN A 563 -13.81 -15.69 4.41
C ASN A 563 -12.37 -16.02 3.97
N THR A 564 -11.38 -15.26 4.45
CA THR A 564 -9.96 -15.46 4.05
C THR A 564 -9.00 -15.28 5.22
N ALA A 565 -7.95 -16.09 5.27
CA ALA A 565 -6.84 -15.96 6.21
C ALA A 565 -5.49 -15.97 5.47
N GLY A 566 -4.47 -15.30 6.01
CA GLY A 566 -3.16 -15.23 5.35
C GLY A 566 -2.26 -16.45 5.57
N LEU A 567 -2.37 -17.15 6.71
CA LEU A 567 -1.50 -18.28 7.07
C LEU A 567 -2.21 -19.64 7.14
N ALA A 568 -3.38 -19.74 7.76
CA ALA A 568 -4.18 -20.99 7.83
C ALA A 568 -5.62 -20.74 8.32
N GLY A 569 -6.56 -21.60 7.90
CA GLY A 569 -7.96 -21.55 8.32
C GLY A 569 -8.72 -20.36 7.74
N ASN A 570 -9.10 -20.43 6.46
CA ASN A 570 -9.80 -19.35 5.77
C ASN A 570 -11.07 -18.90 6.49
N SER A 571 -11.80 -19.85 7.08
CA SER A 571 -12.96 -19.56 7.92
C SER A 571 -12.62 -19.73 9.39
N MET A 572 -12.05 -20.88 9.78
CA MET A 572 -11.79 -21.21 11.18
C MET A 572 -10.37 -21.73 11.39
N TYR A 573 -9.69 -21.20 12.42
CA TYR A 573 -8.48 -21.79 12.97
C TYR A 573 -8.70 -22.06 14.46
N VAL A 574 -8.87 -23.32 14.85
CA VAL A 574 -9.32 -23.69 16.20
C VAL A 574 -8.42 -24.78 16.76
N SER A 575 -7.93 -24.61 17.99
CA SER A 575 -7.15 -25.62 18.69
C SER A 575 -7.47 -25.63 20.19
N PRO A 576 -7.90 -26.76 20.77
CA PRO A 576 -8.21 -28.04 20.12
C PRO A 576 -9.52 -27.98 19.31
N SER A 577 -9.48 -28.43 18.06
CA SER A 577 -10.68 -28.60 17.22
C SER A 577 -11.19 -30.04 17.18
N TYR A 578 -10.33 -31.03 17.44
CA TYR A 578 -10.64 -32.46 17.33
C TYR A 578 -10.03 -33.22 18.51
N ASP A 579 -10.58 -34.38 18.86
CA ASP A 579 -10.20 -35.20 20.02
C ASP A 579 -10.22 -34.42 21.36
N CYS A 580 -11.29 -33.65 21.57
CA CYS A 580 -11.56 -32.88 22.78
C CYS A 580 -12.93 -33.22 23.38
N GLN A 581 -13.10 -32.93 24.67
CA GLN A 581 -14.33 -33.25 25.39
C GLN A 581 -15.42 -32.18 25.16
N GLN A 582 -16.62 -32.62 24.77
CA GLN A 582 -17.85 -31.83 24.79
C GLN A 582 -18.57 -32.07 26.13
N LEU A 583 -19.02 -31.02 26.81
CA LEU A 583 -19.65 -31.15 28.13
C LEU A 583 -21.05 -31.76 28.07
N ASN A 584 -21.88 -31.30 27.12
CA ASN A 584 -23.31 -31.63 27.05
C ASN A 584 -23.71 -32.09 25.64
N SER A 585 -22.86 -32.88 24.98
CA SER A 585 -23.15 -33.42 23.65
C SER A 585 -22.66 -34.87 23.52
N PRO A 586 -23.48 -35.80 22.99
CA PRO A 586 -23.10 -37.20 22.82
C PRO A 586 -22.24 -37.47 21.56
N PHE A 587 -21.95 -36.45 20.75
CA PHE A 587 -21.30 -36.63 19.44
C PHE A 587 -19.79 -36.44 19.46
N ASN A 588 -19.12 -37.13 18.53
CA ASN A 588 -17.75 -36.80 18.17
C ASN A 588 -17.70 -35.43 17.45
N THR A 589 -16.79 -34.58 17.91
CA THR A 589 -16.55 -33.20 17.46
C THR A 589 -16.42 -33.04 15.94
N SER A 590 -15.74 -33.95 15.26
CA SER A 590 -15.52 -33.88 13.80
C SER A 590 -16.79 -34.03 12.98
N VAL A 591 -17.65 -34.99 13.35
CA VAL A 591 -18.96 -35.23 12.71
C VAL A 591 -19.88 -34.05 12.94
N LEU A 592 -19.80 -33.45 14.13
CA LEU A 592 -20.64 -32.35 14.55
C LEU A 592 -20.32 -31.05 13.81
N TYR A 593 -19.04 -30.68 13.61
CA TYR A 593 -18.72 -29.51 12.79
C TYR A 593 -19.17 -29.66 11.34
N ASN A 594 -18.93 -30.82 10.72
CA ASN A 594 -19.37 -31.06 9.34
C ASN A 594 -20.89 -30.97 9.16
N ALA A 595 -21.67 -31.39 10.16
CA ALA A 595 -23.14 -31.29 10.11
C ALA A 595 -23.66 -29.85 10.25
N LEU A 596 -22.94 -28.99 10.98
CA LEU A 596 -23.41 -27.65 11.36
C LEU A 596 -22.83 -26.50 10.53
N THR A 597 -21.69 -26.73 9.86
CA THR A 597 -21.00 -25.70 9.07
C THR A 597 -21.29 -25.81 7.58
N TYR A 598 -21.65 -24.69 6.96
CA TYR A 598 -21.89 -24.58 5.52
C TYR A 598 -20.91 -23.59 4.91
N PHE A 599 -20.15 -24.03 3.91
CA PHE A 599 -19.17 -23.20 3.19
C PHE A 599 -19.65 -22.90 1.77
N THR A 600 -19.65 -21.63 1.36
CA THR A 600 -19.93 -21.24 -0.03
C THR A 600 -18.67 -20.71 -0.70
N ASN A 601 -17.92 -21.63 -1.32
CA ASN A 601 -16.93 -21.30 -2.34
C ASN A 601 -16.78 -22.47 -3.32
N SER A 602 -16.71 -22.16 -4.63
CA SER A 602 -16.95 -23.06 -5.76
C SER A 602 -15.84 -24.09 -6.06
N ASN A 603 -14.85 -24.24 -5.19
CA ASN A 603 -13.87 -25.33 -5.23
C ASN A 603 -13.52 -25.64 -3.78
N TRP A 604 -13.69 -26.90 -3.35
CA TRP A 604 -13.30 -27.38 -2.01
C TRP A 604 -11.78 -27.26 -1.81
N THR A 605 -11.27 -26.06 -1.58
CA THR A 605 -9.92 -25.88 -1.09
C THR A 605 -9.93 -26.30 0.37
N THR A 606 -9.13 -27.31 0.70
CA THR A 606 -9.01 -28.01 2.00
C THR A 606 -8.56 -27.12 3.18
N ASN A 607 -8.64 -25.79 3.07
CA ASN A 607 -8.07 -24.83 3.99
C ASN A 607 -9.11 -24.02 4.79
N GLU A 608 -10.40 -24.37 4.71
CA GLU A 608 -11.48 -23.64 5.41
C GLU A 608 -11.40 -23.77 6.94
N ILE A 609 -11.15 -24.97 7.44
CA ILE A 609 -10.92 -25.26 8.87
C ILE A 609 -9.51 -25.82 9.00
N ALA A 610 -8.70 -25.23 9.88
CA ALA A 610 -7.37 -25.73 10.20
C ALA A 610 -7.12 -25.68 11.72
N SER A 611 -6.15 -26.47 12.19
CA SER A 611 -5.70 -26.46 13.59
C SER A 611 -4.17 -26.49 13.68
N VAL A 612 -3.62 -26.62 14.89
CA VAL A 612 -2.16 -26.66 15.10
C VAL A 612 -1.56 -27.86 14.36
N ALA A 613 -0.50 -27.64 13.58
CA ALA A 613 0.15 -28.72 12.86
C ALA A 613 0.91 -29.64 13.83
N VAL A 614 0.81 -30.95 13.60
CA VAL A 614 1.40 -31.99 14.46
C VAL A 614 2.32 -32.94 13.70
N LYS A 615 2.23 -32.99 12.37
CA LYS A 615 3.01 -33.90 11.51
C LYS A 615 3.59 -33.16 10.31
N THR A 616 4.80 -33.55 9.90
CA THR A 616 5.42 -33.12 8.63
C THR A 616 5.29 -34.21 7.57
N GLN A 617 5.02 -33.85 6.33
CA GLN A 617 4.97 -34.76 5.19
C GLN A 617 5.74 -34.17 4.00
N LEU A 618 6.47 -35.02 3.27
CA LEU A 618 7.11 -34.62 2.02
C LEU A 618 6.06 -34.49 0.91
N CYS A 619 6.23 -33.50 0.04
CA CYS A 619 5.31 -33.24 -1.07
C CYS A 619 6.07 -32.91 -2.36
N SER A 620 5.42 -33.15 -3.50
CA SER A 620 5.98 -32.86 -4.83
C SER A 620 5.73 -31.39 -5.18
N ILE A 621 6.78 -30.66 -5.53
CA ILE A 621 6.71 -29.23 -5.89
C ILE A 621 6.10 -29.04 -7.30
N SER A 622 6.20 -30.05 -8.17
CA SER A 622 5.81 -29.98 -9.59
C SER A 622 4.53 -30.74 -9.94
N GLY A 623 3.80 -31.29 -8.97
CA GLY A 623 2.55 -32.03 -9.22
C GLY A 623 2.71 -33.38 -9.93
N VAL A 624 3.94 -33.82 -10.21
CA VAL A 624 4.23 -35.13 -10.84
C VAL A 624 4.41 -36.21 -9.75
N ASN A 625 3.75 -37.36 -9.97
CA ASN A 625 3.30 -38.36 -8.99
C ASN A 625 4.35 -39.21 -8.22
N LYS A 626 5.58 -38.73 -7.95
CA LYS A 626 6.47 -39.41 -6.97
C LYS A 626 7.21 -38.41 -6.11
N VAL A 627 6.93 -38.46 -4.80
CA VAL A 627 7.70 -37.72 -3.78
C VAL A 627 9.12 -38.29 -3.75
N LYS A 628 10.11 -37.46 -4.05
CA LYS A 628 11.51 -37.87 -4.12
C LYS A 628 12.07 -38.03 -2.69
N THR A 629 12.52 -39.22 -2.35
CA THR A 629 13.10 -39.53 -1.03
C THR A 629 14.63 -39.57 -1.03
N SER A 630 15.28 -39.45 -2.21
CA SER A 630 16.73 -39.40 -2.38
C SER A 630 17.18 -38.27 -3.32
N TYR A 631 18.26 -37.56 -2.97
CA TYR A 631 18.81 -36.45 -3.77
C TYR A 631 20.32 -36.60 -3.96
N ASN A 632 20.78 -36.35 -5.19
CA ASN A 632 22.21 -36.25 -5.53
C ASN A 632 22.61 -34.77 -5.54
N PHE A 633 23.76 -34.42 -4.98
CA PHE A 633 24.20 -33.02 -4.89
C PHE A 633 25.72 -32.85 -5.07
N TYR A 634 26.12 -31.69 -5.58
CA TYR A 634 27.53 -31.25 -5.59
C TYR A 634 27.87 -30.51 -4.29
N PRO A 635 29.11 -30.59 -3.79
CA PRO A 635 29.54 -29.85 -2.59
C PRO A 635 29.27 -28.34 -2.66
N GLY A 636 28.41 -27.85 -1.75
CA GLY A 636 28.00 -26.44 -1.70
C GLY A 636 26.77 -26.07 -2.51
N GLN A 637 26.14 -27.04 -3.21
CA GLN A 637 24.90 -26.86 -3.94
C GLN A 637 23.70 -26.67 -3.00
N THR A 638 22.74 -25.86 -3.45
CA THR A 638 21.45 -25.63 -2.80
C THR A 638 20.42 -26.63 -3.30
N LEU A 639 19.84 -27.42 -2.40
CA LEU A 639 18.77 -28.38 -2.68
C LEU A 639 17.40 -27.80 -2.32
N THR A 640 16.40 -28.00 -3.17
CA THR A 640 15.01 -27.64 -2.89
C THR A 640 14.18 -28.88 -2.56
N ILE A 641 13.58 -28.92 -1.37
CA ILE A 641 12.77 -30.03 -0.86
C ILE A 641 11.36 -29.51 -0.57
N GLY A 642 10.34 -30.21 -1.08
CA GLY A 642 8.94 -29.86 -0.82
C GLY A 642 8.46 -30.45 0.50
N LEU A 643 8.00 -29.59 1.41
CA LEU A 643 7.45 -30.00 2.69
C LEU A 643 6.05 -29.39 2.89
N ARG A 644 5.13 -30.19 3.44
CA ARG A 644 3.84 -29.74 3.95
C ARG A 644 3.67 -30.17 5.40
N THR A 645 3.01 -29.34 6.19
CA THR A 645 2.68 -29.62 7.58
C THR A 645 1.18 -29.83 7.70
N VAL A 646 0.79 -30.85 8.46
CA VAL A 646 -0.61 -31.24 8.62
C VAL A 646 -0.99 -31.32 10.09
N ASP A 647 -2.26 -31.04 10.36
CA ASP A 647 -2.85 -31.22 11.67
C ASP A 647 -3.24 -32.70 11.93
N LEU A 648 -3.94 -32.96 13.06
CA LEU A 648 -4.35 -34.31 13.45
C LEU A 648 -5.27 -34.97 12.42
N ASN A 649 -6.06 -34.18 11.68
CA ASN A 649 -6.99 -34.63 10.65
C ASN A 649 -6.37 -34.62 9.25
N ASN A 650 -5.05 -34.50 9.16
CA ASN A 650 -4.30 -34.50 7.90
C ASN A 650 -4.62 -33.29 6.99
N ILE A 651 -5.13 -32.19 7.56
CA ILE A 651 -5.38 -30.93 6.86
C ILE A 651 -4.12 -30.07 6.89
N SER A 652 -3.77 -29.42 5.77
CA SER A 652 -2.60 -28.56 5.69
C SER A 652 -2.71 -27.35 6.62
N SER A 653 -1.68 -27.13 7.42
CA SER A 653 -1.60 -26.04 8.39
C SER A 653 -0.21 -25.41 8.40
N TYR A 654 -0.10 -24.20 8.96
CA TYR A 654 1.15 -23.49 9.13
C TYR A 654 1.94 -24.02 10.34
N ALA A 655 3.24 -24.22 10.20
CA ALA A 655 4.12 -24.52 11.33
C ALA A 655 5.58 -24.12 11.10
N GLN A 656 6.28 -23.89 12.21
CA GLN A 656 7.74 -23.83 12.23
C GLN A 656 8.30 -25.24 12.36
N VAL A 657 9.18 -25.61 11.44
CA VAL A 657 9.79 -26.93 11.34
C VAL A 657 11.27 -26.84 11.69
N LEU A 658 11.68 -27.73 12.60
CA LEU A 658 13.07 -27.99 12.94
C LEU A 658 13.66 -29.02 11.96
N THR A 659 14.75 -28.65 11.30
CA THR A 659 15.52 -29.51 10.41
C THR A 659 16.80 -29.96 11.12
N THR A 660 17.00 -31.27 11.19
CA THR A 660 18.23 -31.89 11.73
C THR A 660 18.93 -32.74 10.67
N LEU A 661 20.27 -32.70 10.66
CA LEU A 661 21.10 -33.53 9.79
C LEU A 661 21.66 -34.69 10.61
N THR A 662 21.38 -35.93 10.17
CA THR A 662 21.81 -37.12 10.89
C THR A 662 22.67 -38.02 10.02
N ARG A 663 23.74 -38.57 10.61
CA ARG A 663 24.61 -39.56 10.01
C ARG A 663 24.37 -40.91 10.67
N ILE A 664 24.22 -41.95 9.86
CA ILE A 664 24.11 -43.32 10.35
C ILE A 664 25.51 -43.92 10.45
N LEU A 665 25.94 -44.27 11.66
CA LEU A 665 27.11 -45.12 11.87
C LEU A 665 26.65 -46.58 11.97
N LYS A 666 27.26 -47.47 11.18
CA LYS A 666 27.09 -48.92 11.35
C LYS A 666 28.31 -49.45 12.09
N THR A 667 28.13 -49.84 13.35
CA THR A 667 29.09 -50.72 14.04
C THR A 667 28.59 -52.16 13.97
N SER A 668 29.45 -53.14 14.25
CA SER A 668 29.15 -54.58 14.11
C SER A 668 27.97 -55.07 14.98
N PHE A 669 27.53 -54.31 15.99
CA PHE A 669 26.44 -54.71 16.89
C PHE A 669 25.31 -53.67 17.05
N LEU A 670 25.53 -52.38 16.76
CA LEU A 670 24.53 -51.33 16.96
C LEU A 670 24.55 -50.24 15.86
N LYS A 671 23.36 -49.75 15.51
CA LYS A 671 23.14 -48.68 14.52
C LYS A 671 22.66 -47.43 15.26
N TYR A 672 23.54 -46.44 15.41
CA TYR A 672 23.21 -45.16 16.07
C TYR A 672 23.20 -44.01 15.06
N ASN A 673 22.26 -43.07 15.25
CA ASN A 673 22.17 -41.84 14.46
C ASN A 673 22.91 -40.73 15.21
N MET A 674 24.03 -40.24 14.67
CA MET A 674 24.68 -39.04 15.21
C MET A 674 24.06 -37.79 14.60
N ASP A 675 23.72 -36.83 15.46
CA ASP A 675 23.31 -35.50 15.04
C ASP A 675 24.54 -34.69 14.62
N ILE A 676 24.59 -34.32 13.34
CA ILE A 676 25.62 -33.47 12.74
C ILE A 676 25.01 -32.16 12.23
N SER A 677 23.89 -31.72 12.82
CA SER A 677 23.20 -30.47 12.46
C SER A 677 24.07 -29.22 12.58
N ASN A 678 25.23 -29.32 13.24
CA ASN A 678 26.26 -28.27 13.22
C ASN A 678 26.83 -27.97 11.82
N GLU A 679 26.75 -28.91 10.89
CA GLU A 679 27.17 -28.73 9.50
C GLU A 679 26.10 -28.04 8.63
N LEU A 680 24.85 -27.91 9.13
CA LEU A 680 23.83 -27.07 8.53
C LEU A 680 24.01 -25.61 8.97
N ASN A 681 23.81 -24.69 8.02
CA ASN A 681 23.70 -23.27 8.31
C ASN A 681 22.64 -23.05 9.41
N PRO A 682 22.94 -22.30 10.48
CA PRO A 682 21.97 -22.05 11.56
C PRO A 682 20.63 -21.48 11.06
N LYS A 683 20.64 -20.67 9.98
CA LYS A 683 19.42 -20.15 9.36
C LYS A 683 18.53 -21.23 8.73
N HIS A 684 19.08 -22.40 8.39
CA HIS A 684 18.34 -23.49 7.77
C HIS A 684 17.84 -24.53 8.78
N ARG A 685 18.20 -24.40 10.07
CA ARG A 685 17.75 -25.33 11.12
C ARG A 685 16.28 -25.11 11.48
N THR A 686 15.80 -23.88 11.41
CA THR A 686 14.39 -23.54 11.66
C THR A 686 13.82 -22.88 10.43
N GLN A 687 12.85 -23.54 9.78
CA GLN A 687 12.20 -23.02 8.58
C GLN A 687 10.67 -23.00 8.76
N VAL A 688 10.01 -22.10 8.03
CA VAL A 688 8.56 -21.92 8.10
C VAL A 688 7.91 -22.69 6.96
N VAL A 689 6.88 -23.48 7.27
CA VAL A 689 6.04 -24.18 6.30
C VAL A 689 4.65 -23.53 6.33
N TYR A 690 4.18 -23.08 5.17
CA TYR A 690 2.87 -22.46 5.00
C TYR A 690 1.78 -23.52 4.79
N SER A 691 0.52 -23.18 5.06
CA SER A 691 -0.63 -24.10 4.89
C SER A 691 -1.00 -24.39 3.42
N ASN A 692 -0.14 -24.01 2.47
CA ASN A 692 -0.33 -24.33 1.07
C ASN A 692 -0.05 -25.82 0.84
N SER A 693 -0.52 -26.37 -0.28
CA SER A 693 -0.39 -27.81 -0.59
C SER A 693 1.06 -28.33 -0.55
N CYS A 694 2.06 -27.48 -0.80
CA CYS A 694 3.47 -27.79 -0.66
C CYS A 694 4.35 -26.52 -0.54
N THR A 695 5.22 -26.43 0.47
CA THR A 695 6.20 -25.34 0.62
C THR A 695 7.59 -25.77 0.15
N PRO A 696 8.24 -25.07 -0.80
CA PRO A 696 9.59 -25.37 -1.24
C PRO A 696 10.63 -24.82 -0.26
N LEU A 697 11.40 -25.70 0.37
CA LEU A 697 12.46 -25.38 1.34
C LEU A 697 13.84 -25.54 0.71
N GLN A 698 14.74 -24.57 0.92
CA GLN A 698 16.09 -24.57 0.36
C GLN A 698 17.14 -24.93 1.41
N PHE A 699 18.05 -25.85 1.06
CA PHE A 699 19.11 -26.36 1.93
C PHE A 699 20.45 -26.31 1.23
N GLN A 700 21.40 -25.56 1.79
CA GLN A 700 22.79 -25.64 1.37
C GLN A 700 23.55 -26.61 2.27
N ILE A 701 24.01 -27.73 1.70
CA ILE A 701 24.75 -28.76 2.43
C ILE A 701 26.24 -28.57 2.17
N LEU A 702 27.01 -28.43 3.25
CA LEU A 702 28.46 -28.41 3.21
C LEU A 702 28.95 -29.86 3.43
N PRO A 703 29.94 -30.34 2.68
CA PRO A 703 30.35 -31.74 2.72
C PRO A 703 30.96 -32.14 4.08
N ALA A 704 30.64 -33.36 4.50
CA ALA A 704 31.32 -34.12 5.53
C ALA A 704 32.51 -34.87 4.91
N VAL A 705 33.71 -34.67 5.46
CA VAL A 705 34.95 -35.26 4.96
C VAL A 705 35.08 -36.69 5.49
N ASN A 706 34.89 -37.70 4.62
CA ASN A 706 35.78 -38.85 4.39
C ASN A 706 35.08 -39.89 3.50
N ASN A 707 35.83 -40.40 2.52
CA ASN A 707 35.39 -41.24 1.40
C ASN A 707 34.79 -42.63 1.75
N THR A 708 34.49 -42.94 3.01
CA THR A 708 34.20 -44.33 3.41
C THR A 708 32.79 -44.65 3.89
N GLU A 709 31.87 -43.70 4.11
CA GLU A 709 30.50 -44.06 4.57
C GLU A 709 29.41 -43.14 4.02
N ARG A 710 28.37 -43.73 3.39
CA ARG A 710 27.48 -43.06 2.42
C ARG A 710 26.04 -42.74 2.88
N ASP A 711 25.68 -42.92 4.15
CA ASP A 711 24.28 -42.76 4.61
C ASP A 711 24.09 -41.47 5.44
N ILE A 712 23.81 -40.34 4.76
CA ILE A 712 23.41 -39.05 5.36
C ILE A 712 21.90 -38.85 5.14
N SER A 713 21.18 -38.39 6.17
CA SER A 713 19.75 -38.08 6.08
C SER A 713 19.35 -36.76 6.76
N LEU A 714 18.46 -36.01 6.11
CA LEU A 714 17.78 -34.84 6.67
C LEU A 714 16.48 -35.29 7.34
N ARG A 715 16.16 -34.71 8.51
CA ARG A 715 14.95 -34.96 9.28
C ARG A 715 14.21 -33.66 9.55
N PHE A 716 12.89 -33.66 9.39
CA PHE A 716 12.01 -32.51 9.58
C PHE A 716 11.00 -32.81 10.67
N ALA A 717 10.93 -31.99 11.72
CA ALA A 717 9.99 -32.16 12.84
C ALA A 717 9.28 -30.85 13.17
N VAL A 718 8.00 -30.91 13.55
CA VAL A 718 7.30 -29.73 14.11
C VAL A 718 7.77 -29.51 15.55
N PHE A 719 8.01 -28.25 15.93
CA PHE A 719 8.43 -27.92 17.29
C PHE A 719 7.40 -28.44 18.32
N GLY A 720 7.85 -29.24 19.28
CA GLY A 720 7.00 -29.86 20.32
C GLY A 720 6.35 -31.22 19.95
N TYR A 721 6.57 -31.76 18.74
CA TYR A 721 5.99 -33.03 18.29
C TYR A 721 7.02 -34.00 17.70
N PHE A 722 6.79 -35.31 17.85
CA PHE A 722 7.74 -36.38 17.47
C PHE A 722 7.55 -36.94 16.05
N SER A 723 6.59 -36.45 15.26
CA SER A 723 6.39 -36.96 13.89
C SER A 723 7.37 -36.33 12.92
N VAL A 724 8.17 -37.16 12.24
CA VAL A 724 9.32 -36.72 11.44
C VAL A 724 9.26 -37.22 10.01
N ALA A 725 9.44 -36.34 9.03
CA ALA A 725 9.73 -36.71 7.65
C ALA A 725 11.26 -36.75 7.41
N PHE A 726 11.76 -37.66 6.57
CA PHE A 726 13.20 -37.75 6.29
C PHE A 726 13.56 -37.96 4.81
N VAL A 727 14.74 -37.49 4.41
CA VAL A 727 15.28 -37.54 3.02
C VAL A 727 16.73 -38.04 3.03
N LYS A 728 17.09 -38.94 2.11
CA LYS A 728 18.46 -39.47 1.91
C LYS A 728 19.27 -38.61 0.92
N LEU A 729 20.57 -38.45 1.16
CA LEU A 729 21.48 -37.60 0.37
C LEU A 729 22.72 -38.36 -0.16
N GLU A 730 23.11 -38.12 -1.43
CA GLU A 730 24.31 -38.68 -2.09
C GLU A 730 25.17 -37.58 -2.77
N GLN A 731 26.50 -37.64 -2.64
CA GLN A 731 27.44 -36.58 -3.09
C GLN A 731 28.16 -36.91 -4.42
N LEU A 732 28.32 -35.93 -5.33
CA LEU A 732 29.00 -36.01 -6.65
C LEU A 732 30.32 -35.19 -6.74
N ASN A 733 31.19 -35.47 -7.74
CA ASN A 733 32.44 -34.74 -8.02
C ASN A 733 32.22 -33.42 -8.79
N CYS A 734 33.14 -32.44 -8.69
CA CYS A 734 32.99 -31.12 -9.37
C CYS A 734 33.11 -31.21 -10.91
N PRO A 735 32.33 -30.42 -11.69
CA PRO A 735 32.37 -30.40 -13.16
C PRO A 735 33.55 -29.61 -13.76
N LEU A 736 33.84 -29.80 -15.06
CA LEU A 736 34.92 -29.08 -15.78
C LEU A 736 34.76 -27.55 -15.68
N GLY A 737 35.86 -26.85 -15.38
CA GLY A 737 35.86 -25.43 -15.04
C GLY A 737 35.73 -25.14 -13.54
N PHE A 738 35.35 -26.14 -12.71
CA PHE A 738 35.25 -26.05 -11.25
C PHE A 738 36.25 -26.99 -10.56
N VAL A 739 36.84 -26.54 -9.45
CA VAL A 739 37.79 -27.28 -8.63
C VAL A 739 37.34 -27.25 -7.17
N TYR A 740 37.39 -28.40 -6.51
CA TYR A 740 37.04 -28.51 -5.08
C TYR A 740 38.02 -27.73 -4.21
N ASN A 741 37.51 -26.82 -3.38
CA ASN A 741 38.34 -26.04 -2.46
C ASN A 741 38.22 -26.59 -1.03
N ASN A 742 39.34 -27.08 -0.50
CA ASN A 742 39.39 -27.71 0.82
C ASN A 742 39.13 -26.74 1.99
N LYS A 743 39.38 -25.43 1.81
CA LYS A 743 39.13 -24.41 2.85
C LYS A 743 37.66 -24.01 2.95
N THR A 744 37.01 -23.81 1.81
CA THR A 744 35.61 -23.38 1.77
C THR A 744 34.62 -24.55 1.73
N LYS A 745 35.12 -25.78 1.54
CA LYS A 745 34.31 -27.00 1.39
C LYS A 745 33.28 -26.90 0.25
N ARG A 746 33.60 -26.19 -0.84
CA ARG A 746 32.71 -25.96 -2.00
C ARG A 746 33.48 -26.10 -3.32
N CYS A 747 32.79 -26.44 -4.41
CA CYS A 747 33.36 -26.34 -5.76
C CYS A 747 33.52 -24.85 -6.15
N THR A 748 34.72 -24.43 -6.59
CA THR A 748 35.07 -23.04 -6.94
C THR A 748 35.70 -22.95 -8.34
N CYS A 749 35.82 -21.75 -8.93
CA CYS A 749 36.41 -21.59 -10.27
C CYS A 749 37.83 -22.16 -10.39
N SER A 750 38.13 -22.80 -11.53
CA SER A 750 39.48 -23.21 -11.93
C SER A 750 40.45 -22.03 -12.06
N SER A 751 41.75 -22.31 -12.02
CA SER A 751 42.81 -21.31 -12.17
C SER A 751 42.83 -20.64 -13.55
N PHE A 752 42.49 -21.37 -14.62
CA PHE A 752 42.37 -20.84 -15.99
C PHE A 752 41.33 -19.71 -16.08
N LEU A 753 40.13 -19.93 -15.53
CA LEU A 753 39.07 -18.91 -15.50
C LEU A 753 39.48 -17.70 -14.65
N LYS A 754 40.15 -17.93 -13.51
CA LYS A 754 40.66 -16.84 -12.67
C LYS A 754 41.72 -15.99 -13.37
N ALA A 755 42.63 -16.60 -14.15
CA ALA A 755 43.65 -15.89 -14.92
C ALA A 755 43.04 -14.98 -16.01
N LEU A 756 41.83 -15.30 -16.47
CA LEU A 756 41.06 -14.53 -17.44
C LEU A 756 40.09 -13.52 -16.79
N GLY A 757 40.22 -13.27 -15.47
CA GLY A 757 39.38 -12.33 -14.73
C GLY A 757 38.01 -12.87 -14.29
N ILE A 758 37.72 -14.15 -14.54
CA ILE A 758 36.44 -14.79 -14.19
C ILE A 758 36.55 -15.39 -12.77
N THR A 759 35.97 -14.70 -11.79
CA THR A 759 36.06 -15.08 -10.37
C THR A 759 34.75 -15.61 -9.78
N GLN A 760 33.62 -15.43 -10.46
CA GLN A 760 32.29 -15.79 -9.97
C GLN A 760 31.73 -17.02 -10.70
N CYS A 761 31.93 -18.21 -10.13
CA CYS A 761 31.33 -19.46 -10.61
C CYS A 761 30.28 -19.96 -9.61
N LYS A 762 29.07 -20.22 -10.08
CA LYS A 762 27.93 -20.70 -9.28
C LYS A 762 27.67 -22.18 -9.55
N ILE A 763 27.97 -23.02 -8.57
CA ILE A 763 27.79 -24.47 -8.68
C ILE A 763 26.33 -24.90 -8.77
N ASP A 764 25.38 -24.14 -8.20
CA ASP A 764 23.96 -24.51 -8.13
C ASP A 764 23.37 -24.92 -9.48
N ASN A 765 23.79 -24.22 -10.55
CA ASN A 765 23.32 -24.44 -11.91
C ASN A 765 24.47 -24.74 -12.89
N THR A 766 25.68 -25.06 -12.39
CA THR A 766 26.92 -25.16 -13.20
C THR A 766 27.19 -23.92 -14.07
N LYS A 767 26.78 -22.74 -13.58
CA LYS A 767 26.85 -21.51 -14.36
C LYS A 767 28.08 -20.67 -14.00
N VAL A 768 28.64 -20.01 -15.00
CA VAL A 768 29.81 -19.12 -14.87
C VAL A 768 29.38 -17.72 -15.30
N LEU A 769 29.76 -16.71 -14.51
CA LEU A 769 29.55 -15.31 -14.87
C LEU A 769 30.71 -14.82 -15.73
N ILE A 770 30.45 -14.54 -17.01
CA ILE A 770 31.45 -13.98 -17.92
C ILE A 770 31.31 -12.45 -18.03
N PRO A 771 32.40 -11.73 -18.35
CA PRO A 771 32.36 -10.31 -18.68
C PRO A 771 31.42 -10.01 -19.86
N GLN A 772 30.88 -8.78 -19.89
CA GLN A 772 30.04 -8.32 -21.00
C GLN A 772 30.78 -8.42 -22.33
N ALA A 773 30.04 -8.73 -23.40
CA ALA A 773 30.56 -8.84 -24.76
C ALA A 773 31.76 -9.79 -24.93
N SER A 774 31.87 -10.81 -24.07
CA SER A 774 32.81 -11.91 -24.23
C SER A 774 32.09 -13.20 -24.63
N TRP A 775 32.82 -14.14 -25.20
CA TRP A 775 32.28 -15.43 -25.65
C TRP A 775 33.02 -16.58 -24.95
N LEU A 776 32.26 -17.55 -24.42
CA LEU A 776 32.78 -18.75 -23.75
C LEU A 776 31.98 -19.96 -24.20
N GLY A 777 32.64 -20.97 -24.77
CA GLY A 777 31.96 -22.16 -25.28
C GLY A 777 32.75 -23.44 -25.03
N LEU A 778 32.04 -24.54 -24.75
CA LEU A 778 32.64 -25.88 -24.73
C LEU A 778 32.57 -26.46 -26.14
N VAL A 779 33.65 -26.39 -26.90
CA VAL A 779 33.70 -26.89 -28.28
C VAL A 779 34.04 -28.38 -28.29
N HIS A 780 33.17 -29.17 -28.92
CA HIS A 780 33.40 -30.60 -29.14
C HIS A 780 34.23 -30.80 -30.42
N THR A 781 35.48 -31.22 -30.26
CA THR A 781 36.27 -31.78 -31.38
C THR A 781 36.16 -33.29 -31.38
N LYS A 782 36.35 -33.94 -32.55
CA LYS A 782 36.10 -35.39 -32.77
C LYS A 782 36.67 -36.34 -31.70
N ASN A 783 37.66 -35.93 -30.88
CA ASN A 783 38.24 -36.73 -29.80
C ASN A 783 38.20 -36.09 -28.39
N GLN A 784 37.88 -34.80 -28.21
CA GLN A 784 37.92 -34.12 -26.89
C GLN A 784 37.01 -32.86 -26.83
N SER A 785 36.43 -32.59 -25.65
CA SER A 785 35.76 -31.31 -25.34
C SER A 785 36.77 -30.29 -24.82
N LYS A 786 36.86 -29.13 -25.47
CA LYS A 786 37.78 -28.03 -25.10
C LYS A 786 36.97 -26.81 -24.70
N LEU A 787 37.39 -26.12 -23.64
CA LEU A 787 36.79 -24.86 -23.24
C LEU A 787 37.50 -23.71 -23.96
N GLU A 788 36.78 -22.96 -24.79
CA GLU A 788 37.30 -21.84 -25.56
C GLU A 788 36.73 -20.50 -25.05
N TYR A 789 37.57 -19.47 -24.98
CA TYR A 789 37.22 -18.14 -24.50
C TYR A 789 37.76 -17.05 -25.43
N CYS A 790 36.92 -16.08 -25.78
CA CYS A 790 37.33 -14.85 -26.45
C CYS A 790 36.88 -13.64 -25.63
N PRO A 791 37.78 -12.68 -25.33
CA PRO A 791 37.42 -11.49 -24.56
C PRO A 791 36.48 -10.55 -25.32
N HIS A 792 36.44 -10.61 -26.66
CA HIS A 792 35.65 -9.72 -27.51
C HIS A 792 34.73 -10.52 -28.43
N CYS A 793 33.44 -10.22 -28.39
CA CYS A 793 32.41 -10.74 -29.28
C CYS A 793 31.86 -9.60 -30.16
N PRO A 794 31.49 -9.89 -31.43
CA PRO A 794 30.92 -8.88 -32.32
C PRO A 794 29.68 -8.18 -31.75
N PRO A 795 29.56 -6.85 -31.94
CA PRO A 795 28.39 -6.10 -31.48
C PRO A 795 27.09 -6.66 -32.07
N GLY A 796 26.11 -6.96 -31.21
CA GLY A 796 24.80 -7.51 -31.60
C GLY A 796 24.74 -9.03 -31.80
N TYR A 797 25.88 -9.73 -31.72
CA TYR A 797 25.95 -11.19 -31.93
C TYR A 797 25.82 -11.95 -30.61
N CYS A 798 26.59 -11.51 -29.61
CA CYS A 798 26.46 -11.99 -28.23
C CYS A 798 25.51 -11.10 -27.42
N ARG A 799 24.87 -11.72 -26.43
CA ARG A 799 24.14 -11.02 -25.37
C ARG A 799 25.06 -10.03 -24.63
N THR A 800 24.53 -8.84 -24.35
CA THR A 800 25.27 -7.71 -23.77
C THR A 800 25.14 -7.62 -22.24
N ASP A 801 24.31 -8.46 -21.64
CA ASP A 801 24.17 -8.60 -20.19
C ASP A 801 25.20 -9.56 -19.60
N THR A 802 25.57 -9.36 -18.33
CA THR A 802 26.43 -10.30 -17.60
C THR A 802 25.68 -11.61 -17.41
N TRP A 803 25.91 -12.57 -18.30
CA TRP A 803 25.15 -13.80 -18.31
C TRP A 803 25.76 -14.85 -17.38
N ASN A 804 24.88 -15.55 -16.68
CA ASN A 804 25.20 -16.74 -15.92
C ASN A 804 25.05 -17.93 -16.88
N ILE A 805 26.13 -18.29 -17.57
CA ILE A 805 26.08 -19.23 -18.70
C ILE A 805 26.28 -20.63 -18.19
N ASN A 806 25.42 -21.54 -18.63
CA ASN A 806 25.69 -22.95 -18.46
C ASN A 806 26.79 -23.35 -19.43
N VAL A 807 27.95 -23.75 -18.91
CA VAL A 807 29.16 -24.03 -19.71
C VAL A 807 28.91 -25.11 -20.78
N THR A 808 27.86 -25.92 -20.61
CA THR A 808 27.48 -26.98 -21.56
C THR A 808 26.66 -26.52 -22.77
N GLN A 809 26.11 -25.30 -22.77
CA GLN A 809 25.25 -24.78 -23.85
C GLN A 809 25.90 -23.56 -24.51
N ILE A 810 26.53 -23.78 -25.68
CA ILE A 810 27.32 -22.77 -26.41
C ILE A 810 26.42 -21.66 -26.99
N ASP A 811 25.26 -22.04 -27.52
CA ASP A 811 24.40 -21.13 -28.31
C ASP A 811 23.50 -20.23 -27.45
N ASP A 812 23.47 -20.41 -26.13
CA ASP A 812 22.68 -19.59 -25.21
C ASP A 812 23.17 -18.13 -25.15
N ILE A 813 24.45 -17.91 -25.47
CA ILE A 813 25.10 -16.59 -25.50
C ILE A 813 24.70 -15.81 -26.76
N CYS A 814 24.31 -16.51 -27.82
CA CYS A 814 24.02 -15.91 -29.12
C CYS A 814 22.61 -15.32 -29.16
N MET A 815 22.46 -14.17 -29.81
CA MET A 815 21.17 -13.51 -30.07
C MET A 815 20.79 -13.63 -31.54
N SER A 816 19.58 -13.21 -31.91
CA SER A 816 19.15 -13.03 -33.30
C SER A 816 19.39 -14.24 -34.23
N ASN A 817 19.16 -15.45 -33.71
CA ASN A 817 19.35 -16.72 -34.42
C ASN A 817 20.80 -16.97 -34.90
N HIS A 818 21.78 -16.31 -34.29
CA HIS A 818 23.19 -16.66 -34.41
C HIS A 818 23.52 -17.93 -33.62
N ALA A 819 24.61 -18.59 -34.00
CA ALA A 819 25.17 -19.80 -33.40
C ALA A 819 26.68 -19.91 -33.69
N GLY A 820 27.33 -20.89 -33.06
CA GLY A 820 28.71 -21.23 -33.34
C GLY A 820 29.76 -20.31 -32.69
N ILE A 821 30.99 -20.38 -33.18
CA ILE A 821 32.14 -19.68 -32.60
C ILE A 821 31.96 -18.17 -32.77
N LEU A 822 32.10 -17.41 -31.67
CA LEU A 822 31.82 -15.97 -31.62
C LEU A 822 30.40 -15.58 -32.08
N CYS A 823 29.46 -16.53 -32.09
CA CYS A 823 28.12 -16.34 -32.66
C CYS A 823 28.16 -15.85 -34.12
N GLY A 824 29.21 -16.18 -34.88
CA GLY A 824 29.43 -15.65 -36.23
C GLY A 824 28.55 -16.27 -37.32
N GLN A 825 28.00 -17.47 -37.04
CA GLN A 825 27.23 -18.29 -37.97
C GLN A 825 25.74 -18.22 -37.66
N CYS A 826 24.89 -18.58 -38.62
CA CYS A 826 23.45 -18.70 -38.38
C CYS A 826 23.07 -20.11 -37.90
N LYS A 827 22.00 -20.22 -37.11
CA LYS A 827 21.38 -21.50 -36.75
C LYS A 827 20.94 -22.27 -38.01
N GLU A 828 20.88 -23.60 -37.90
CA GLU A 828 20.40 -24.43 -39.00
C GLU A 828 19.01 -23.98 -39.51
N GLY A 829 18.88 -23.84 -40.84
CA GLY A 829 17.68 -23.32 -41.50
C GLY A 829 17.64 -21.78 -41.64
N TYR A 830 18.54 -21.04 -40.99
CA TYR A 830 18.65 -19.58 -41.11
C TYR A 830 19.85 -19.18 -41.96
N SER A 831 19.76 -18.04 -42.63
CA SER A 831 20.83 -17.46 -43.46
C SER A 831 21.08 -16.00 -43.05
N LYS A 832 22.26 -15.46 -43.38
CA LYS A 832 22.48 -14.02 -43.28
C LYS A 832 21.67 -13.31 -44.37
N VAL A 833 21.38 -12.04 -44.15
CA VAL A 833 20.58 -11.21 -45.04
C VAL A 833 21.31 -9.89 -45.29
N LEU A 834 20.97 -9.21 -46.37
CA LEU A 834 21.50 -7.87 -46.64
C LEU A 834 20.83 -6.84 -45.74
N PHE A 835 21.59 -5.81 -45.34
CA PHE A 835 21.13 -4.68 -44.53
C PHE A 835 20.67 -5.01 -43.09
N SER A 836 20.87 -6.24 -42.60
CA SER A 836 20.60 -6.61 -41.21
C SER A 836 21.74 -7.47 -40.65
N TYR A 837 22.02 -7.30 -39.36
CA TYR A 837 22.97 -8.13 -38.62
C TYR A 837 22.36 -9.44 -38.14
N ASP A 838 21.03 -9.58 -38.20
CA ASP A 838 20.28 -10.74 -37.71
C ASP A 838 20.22 -11.88 -38.74
N CYS A 839 20.15 -13.12 -38.27
CA CYS A 839 19.91 -14.28 -39.13
C CYS A 839 18.40 -14.50 -39.34
N HIS A 840 17.97 -14.62 -40.60
CA HIS A 840 16.57 -14.81 -40.99
C HIS A 840 16.36 -16.11 -41.76
N TYR A 841 15.13 -16.62 -41.69
CA TYR A 841 14.71 -17.83 -42.40
C TYR A 841 14.38 -17.47 -43.86
N CYS A 842 15.09 -18.06 -44.83
CA CYS A 842 14.97 -17.74 -46.24
C CYS A 842 14.40 -18.95 -47.01
N ASN A 843 13.10 -18.95 -47.35
CA ASN A 843 12.42 -20.08 -47.99
C ASN A 843 11.77 -19.78 -49.36
N ASN A 844 11.54 -18.51 -49.72
CA ASN A 844 10.76 -18.13 -50.91
C ASN A 844 11.61 -17.33 -51.92
N ASP A 845 12.08 -17.97 -52.99
CA ASP A 845 12.93 -17.32 -54.00
C ASP A 845 12.16 -16.25 -54.84
N ILE A 846 10.83 -16.37 -54.97
CA ILE A 846 10.00 -15.49 -55.83
C ILE A 846 9.77 -14.11 -55.19
N GLU A 847 9.56 -14.03 -53.88
CA GLU A 847 9.37 -12.75 -53.17
C GLU A 847 10.65 -11.92 -53.11
N ASN A 848 11.81 -12.58 -53.05
CA ASN A 848 13.13 -11.95 -52.96
C ASN A 848 13.52 -11.23 -54.26
N VAL A 849 13.16 -11.79 -55.43
CA VAL A 849 13.39 -11.16 -56.74
C VAL A 849 12.53 -9.91 -56.92
N GLY A 850 11.28 -9.93 -56.45
CA GLY A 850 10.40 -8.75 -56.45
C GLY A 850 10.96 -7.62 -55.60
N LEU A 851 11.53 -7.94 -54.42
CA LEU A 851 12.09 -6.94 -53.52
C LEU A 851 13.37 -6.31 -54.07
N LEU A 852 14.21 -7.08 -54.78
CA LEU A 852 15.37 -6.56 -55.50
C LEU A 852 14.95 -5.58 -56.61
N ALA A 853 13.88 -5.88 -57.37
CA ALA A 853 13.35 -4.98 -58.38
C ALA A 853 12.84 -3.65 -57.77
N VAL A 854 12.19 -3.72 -56.60
CA VAL A 854 11.77 -2.53 -55.83
C VAL A 854 12.97 -1.69 -55.42
N ILE A 855 14.07 -2.29 -54.96
CA ILE A 855 15.30 -1.56 -54.59
C ILE A 855 15.88 -0.82 -55.80
N VAL A 856 15.91 -1.44 -56.98
CA VAL A 856 16.38 -0.78 -58.21
C VAL A 856 15.49 0.41 -58.58
N VAL A 857 14.16 0.24 -58.58
CA VAL A 857 13.21 1.30 -58.92
C VAL A 857 13.25 2.45 -57.90
N THR A 858 13.30 2.14 -56.61
CA THR A 858 13.40 3.15 -55.54
C THR A 858 14.73 3.89 -55.58
N SER A 859 15.82 3.23 -55.97
CA SER A 859 17.13 3.87 -56.19
C SER A 859 17.09 4.90 -57.31
N ILE A 860 16.44 4.58 -58.44
CA ILE A 860 16.26 5.52 -59.55
C ILE A 860 15.39 6.71 -59.10
N LEU A 861 14.28 6.44 -58.41
CA LEU A 861 13.39 7.47 -57.87
C LEU A 861 14.13 8.41 -56.90
N TYR A 862 14.93 7.85 -55.98
CA TYR A 862 15.73 8.60 -55.02
C TYR A 862 16.66 9.59 -55.73
N VAL A 863 17.41 9.13 -56.74
CA VAL A 863 18.29 9.99 -57.53
C VAL A 863 17.50 11.10 -58.25
N VAL A 864 16.35 10.78 -58.87
CA VAL A 864 15.50 11.76 -59.54
C VAL A 864 14.95 12.82 -58.56
N LEU A 865 14.60 12.44 -57.33
CA LEU A 865 14.14 13.37 -56.30
C LEU A 865 15.24 14.34 -55.85
N LEU A 866 16.50 13.87 -55.73
CA LEU A 866 17.65 14.74 -55.45
C LEU A 866 17.81 15.83 -56.52
N PHE A 867 17.61 15.47 -57.80
CA PHE A 867 17.61 16.42 -58.91
C PHE A 867 16.44 17.41 -58.83
N CYS A 868 15.21 16.92 -58.64
CA CYS A 868 13.99 17.73 -58.62
C CYS A 868 13.97 18.78 -57.49
N PHE A 869 14.41 18.40 -56.29
CA PHE A 869 14.37 19.26 -55.11
C PHE A 869 15.66 20.02 -54.85
N LYS A 870 16.70 19.81 -55.68
CA LYS A 870 18.04 20.41 -55.51
C LYS A 870 18.59 20.21 -54.09
N PHE A 871 18.34 19.03 -53.53
CA PHE A 871 18.84 18.62 -52.22
C PHE A 871 20.33 18.28 -52.34
N THR A 872 21.18 19.31 -52.44
CA THR A 872 22.61 19.17 -52.70
C THR A 872 23.46 19.81 -51.61
N ILE A 873 24.67 19.29 -51.42
CA ILE A 873 25.61 19.78 -50.41
C ILE A 873 25.97 21.26 -50.60
N ASN A 874 25.92 21.76 -51.83
CA ASN A 874 26.20 23.16 -52.17
C ASN A 874 25.22 24.14 -51.48
N LYS A 875 24.01 23.70 -51.14
CA LYS A 875 23.04 24.52 -50.39
C LYS A 875 23.38 24.64 -48.90
N GLY A 876 24.25 23.78 -48.36
CA GLY A 876 24.79 23.89 -47.01
C GLY A 876 23.89 23.38 -45.88
N THR A 877 22.70 22.84 -46.17
CA THR A 877 21.76 22.33 -45.15
C THR A 877 21.97 20.87 -44.76
N ILE A 878 22.82 20.12 -45.49
CA ILE A 878 22.96 18.65 -45.37
C ILE A 878 24.16 18.26 -44.49
N GLY A 879 25.22 19.07 -44.45
CA GLY A 879 26.50 18.73 -43.81
C GLY A 879 26.36 18.31 -42.35
N GLY A 880 25.86 19.21 -41.50
CA GLY A 880 25.61 18.91 -40.08
C GLY A 880 24.62 17.77 -39.83
N LEU A 881 23.63 17.58 -40.71
CA LEU A 881 22.63 16.51 -40.59
C LEU A 881 23.25 15.12 -40.82
N VAL A 882 24.11 14.97 -41.84
CA VAL A 882 24.78 13.69 -42.13
C VAL A 882 25.78 13.34 -41.04
N LEU A 883 26.54 14.33 -40.55
CA LEU A 883 27.46 14.13 -39.44
C LEU A 883 26.72 13.70 -38.16
N TRP A 884 25.61 14.37 -37.84
CA TRP A 884 24.77 14.00 -36.70
C TRP A 884 24.29 12.55 -36.80
N PHE A 885 23.74 12.15 -37.95
CA PHE A 885 23.23 10.79 -38.15
C PHE A 885 24.34 9.73 -38.05
N ASP A 886 25.51 9.98 -38.64
CA ASP A 886 26.63 9.05 -38.61
C ASP A 886 27.19 8.82 -37.21
N VAL A 887 27.30 9.87 -36.38
CA VAL A 887 27.79 9.71 -35.00
C VAL A 887 26.74 9.02 -34.14
N VAL A 888 25.46 9.40 -34.27
CA VAL A 888 24.36 8.77 -33.50
C VAL A 888 24.23 7.29 -33.85
N SER A 889 24.36 6.89 -35.12
CA SER A 889 24.22 5.49 -35.53
C SER A 889 25.30 4.56 -34.96
N LEU A 890 26.46 5.10 -34.58
CA LEU A 890 27.55 4.37 -33.94
C LEU A 890 27.43 4.30 -32.41
N THR A 891 26.41 4.93 -31.80
CA THR A 891 26.21 4.91 -30.34
C THR A 891 25.36 3.70 -29.90
N PRO A 892 25.69 3.05 -28.77
CA PRO A 892 24.87 1.94 -28.24
C PRO A 892 23.42 2.32 -27.93
N SER A 893 23.18 3.59 -27.58
CA SER A 893 21.85 4.13 -27.27
C SER A 893 20.92 4.15 -28.49
N PHE A 894 21.47 4.30 -29.69
CA PHE A 894 20.71 4.21 -30.94
C PHE A 894 20.21 2.77 -31.19
N THR A 895 21.10 1.78 -31.08
CA THR A 895 20.72 0.35 -31.23
C THR A 895 19.61 -0.02 -30.26
N LEU A 896 19.70 0.44 -29.01
CA LEU A 896 18.73 0.15 -27.97
C LEU A 896 17.36 0.80 -28.27
N LEU A 897 17.32 2.04 -28.75
CA LEU A 897 16.04 2.69 -29.09
C LEU A 897 15.33 2.00 -30.27
N VAL A 898 16.11 1.56 -31.27
CA VAL A 898 15.57 0.91 -32.48
C VAL A 898 15.04 -0.50 -32.18
N THR A 899 15.67 -1.24 -31.26
CA THR A 899 15.20 -2.58 -30.86
C THR A 899 13.95 -2.54 -29.98
N HIS A 900 13.86 -1.58 -29.06
CA HIS A 900 12.76 -1.52 -28.09
C HIS A 900 11.48 -0.84 -28.62
N LYS A 901 11.57 0.02 -29.64
CA LYS A 901 10.40 0.80 -30.12
C LYS A 901 10.28 0.86 -31.64
N ASN A 902 9.35 0.06 -32.17
CA ASN A 902 9.02 -0.02 -33.59
C ASN A 902 8.72 1.35 -34.24
N ILE A 903 8.11 2.30 -33.52
CA ILE A 903 7.80 3.63 -34.09
C ILE A 903 9.06 4.42 -34.46
N PHE A 904 10.12 4.33 -33.66
CA PHE A 904 11.39 4.98 -33.94
C PHE A 904 12.14 4.27 -35.05
N ARG A 905 12.05 2.94 -35.11
CA ARG A 905 12.57 2.13 -36.21
C ARG A 905 12.03 2.61 -37.57
N TYR A 906 10.71 2.74 -37.71
CA TYR A 906 10.10 3.24 -38.95
C TYR A 906 10.41 4.72 -39.24
N PHE A 907 10.45 5.56 -38.20
CA PHE A 907 10.77 6.98 -38.33
C PHE A 907 12.21 7.21 -38.82
N ILE A 908 13.17 6.48 -38.25
CA ILE A 908 14.57 6.51 -38.69
C ILE A 908 14.72 5.98 -40.12
N TYR A 909 14.02 4.90 -40.48
CA TYR A 909 14.01 4.41 -41.88
C TYR A 909 13.47 5.46 -42.85
N GLY A 910 12.47 6.26 -42.45
CA GLY A 910 11.94 7.35 -43.27
C GLY A 910 12.87 8.57 -43.39
N ILE A 911 13.75 8.79 -42.42
CA ILE A 911 14.70 9.91 -42.38
C ILE A 911 16.04 9.55 -43.01
N SER A 912 16.37 8.27 -43.10
CA SER A 912 17.71 7.91 -43.52
C SER A 912 17.94 8.21 -45.00
N PHE A 913 18.97 9.02 -45.25
CA PHE A 913 19.32 9.51 -46.57
C PHE A 913 20.03 8.46 -47.44
N THR A 914 20.20 7.25 -46.92
CA THR A 914 20.82 6.12 -47.60
C THR A 914 19.85 4.95 -47.71
N ILE A 915 19.88 4.28 -48.87
CA ILE A 915 19.19 2.99 -49.03
C ILE A 915 19.80 1.93 -48.09
N TYR A 916 21.11 2.06 -47.79
CA TYR A 916 21.90 1.14 -46.95
C TYR A 916 21.42 0.96 -45.50
N SER A 917 20.64 1.91 -45.01
CA SER A 917 20.16 1.98 -43.61
C SER A 917 18.69 1.58 -43.47
N LEU A 918 18.02 1.24 -44.57
CA LEU A 918 16.76 0.51 -44.53
C LEU A 918 17.13 -0.90 -44.05
N GLN A 919 17.10 -1.16 -42.74
CA GLN A 919 17.36 -2.52 -42.20
C GLN A 919 16.13 -3.43 -42.46
N ILE A 920 15.74 -3.52 -43.73
CA ILE A 920 14.76 -4.46 -44.24
C ILE A 920 15.57 -5.71 -44.59
N PRO A 921 15.43 -6.81 -43.84
CA PRO A 921 16.22 -8.01 -44.07
C PRO A 921 15.86 -8.58 -45.45
N LEU A 922 16.77 -8.47 -46.41
CA LEU A 922 16.62 -9.06 -47.74
C LEU A 922 17.36 -10.40 -47.79
N CYS A 923 16.59 -11.48 -47.88
CA CYS A 923 17.10 -12.80 -48.23
C CYS A 923 17.43 -12.83 -49.73
N VAL A 924 18.66 -13.14 -50.11
CA VAL A 924 19.01 -13.31 -51.53
C VAL A 924 18.83 -14.77 -51.96
N TRP A 925 19.40 -15.71 -51.20
CA TRP A 925 19.22 -17.15 -51.34
C TRP A 925 19.50 -17.88 -50.00
N ASN A 926 19.15 -19.16 -49.92
CA ASN A 926 19.41 -19.99 -48.74
C ASN A 926 20.89 -20.40 -48.64
N GLY A 927 21.52 -20.20 -47.48
CA GLY A 927 22.96 -20.40 -47.26
C GLY A 927 23.83 -19.16 -47.51
N PHE A 928 23.22 -17.97 -47.55
CA PHE A 928 23.93 -16.70 -47.68
C PHE A 928 24.78 -16.41 -46.43
N ASN A 929 26.10 -16.24 -46.62
CA ASN A 929 27.07 -16.13 -45.54
C ASN A 929 27.60 -14.68 -45.38
N ALA A 930 28.34 -14.44 -44.28
CA ALA A 930 28.88 -13.10 -43.96
C ALA A 930 29.78 -12.51 -45.06
N MET A 931 30.52 -13.38 -45.75
CA MET A 931 31.39 -13.02 -46.87
C MET A 931 30.61 -12.46 -48.07
N ASP A 932 29.48 -13.08 -48.39
CA ASP A 932 28.62 -12.68 -49.51
C ASP A 932 27.92 -11.35 -49.22
N THR A 933 27.46 -11.16 -47.98
CA THR A 933 26.86 -9.90 -47.51
C THR A 933 27.79 -8.71 -47.76
N MET A 934 29.05 -8.81 -47.31
CA MET A 934 30.03 -7.72 -47.43
C MET A 934 30.32 -7.36 -48.89
N PHE A 935 30.44 -8.37 -49.76
CA PHE A 935 30.71 -8.15 -51.18
C PHE A 935 29.58 -7.38 -51.90
N ILE A 936 28.33 -7.75 -51.64
CA ILE A 936 27.17 -7.09 -52.26
C ILE A 936 26.98 -5.66 -51.73
N GLU A 937 27.21 -5.43 -50.43
CA GLU A 937 27.08 -4.10 -49.82
C GLU A 937 28.09 -3.07 -50.37
N TYR A 938 29.33 -3.50 -50.67
CA TYR A 938 30.29 -2.67 -51.41
C TYR A 938 29.74 -2.28 -52.79
N SER A 939 29.18 -3.24 -53.52
CA SER A 939 28.72 -3.06 -54.91
C SER A 939 27.60 -2.02 -55.02
N PHE A 940 26.67 -1.98 -54.06
CA PHE A 940 25.57 -1.02 -54.08
C PHE A 940 26.02 0.44 -53.96
N SER A 941 27.12 0.75 -53.25
CA SER A 941 27.63 2.13 -53.13
C SER A 941 28.12 2.68 -54.46
N PHE A 942 28.85 1.86 -55.22
CA PHE A 942 29.33 2.23 -56.54
C PHE A 942 28.21 2.27 -57.58
N TYR A 943 27.19 1.42 -57.45
CA TYR A 943 26.01 1.41 -58.33
C TYR A 943 25.29 2.76 -58.37
N LEU A 944 25.06 3.43 -57.22
CA LEU A 944 24.39 4.74 -57.19
C LEU A 944 25.21 5.83 -57.89
N TRP A 945 26.54 5.80 -57.77
CA TRP A 945 27.41 6.74 -58.46
C TRP A 945 27.37 6.53 -59.98
N LEU A 946 27.40 5.27 -60.41
CA LEU A 946 27.29 4.88 -61.81
C LEU A 946 25.95 5.33 -62.41
N LEU A 947 24.85 5.21 -61.67
CA LEU A 947 23.52 5.66 -62.09
C LEU A 947 23.50 7.17 -62.40
N VAL A 948 24.08 8.02 -61.53
CA VAL A 948 24.18 9.46 -61.79
C VAL A 948 25.09 9.78 -62.97
N ILE A 949 26.22 9.08 -63.11
CA ILE A 949 27.11 9.22 -64.27
C ILE A 949 26.34 8.91 -65.56
N ILE A 950 25.54 7.84 -65.59
CA ILE A 950 24.68 7.49 -66.73
C ILE A 950 23.66 8.61 -67.00
N ILE A 951 22.98 9.13 -65.97
CA ILE A 951 22.03 10.24 -66.15
C ILE A 951 22.71 11.49 -66.74
N ILE A 952 23.94 11.79 -66.32
CA ILE A 952 24.75 12.89 -66.86
C ILE A 952 25.12 12.65 -68.33
N LEU A 953 25.42 11.41 -68.71
CA LEU A 953 25.69 11.07 -70.11
C LEU A 953 24.41 11.18 -70.95
N ILE A 954 23.29 10.63 -70.47
CA ILE A 954 21.97 10.69 -71.15
C ILE A 954 21.47 12.13 -71.26
N SER A 955 21.73 12.99 -70.27
CA SER A 955 21.33 14.41 -70.33
C SER A 955 22.01 15.17 -71.47
N ARG A 956 23.17 14.71 -71.96
CA ARG A 956 23.80 15.30 -73.16
C ARG A 956 23.07 14.92 -74.46
N CYS A 957 22.35 13.81 -74.47
CA CYS A 957 21.65 13.28 -75.64
C CYS A 957 20.15 13.65 -75.70
N SER A 958 19.55 14.11 -74.59
CA SER A 958 18.11 14.41 -74.51
C SER A 958 17.82 15.77 -73.89
N THR A 959 17.12 16.63 -74.63
CA THR A 959 16.73 17.97 -74.17
C THR A 959 15.74 17.94 -73.00
N LYS A 960 14.89 16.90 -72.90
CA LYS A 960 13.95 16.73 -71.78
C LYS A 960 14.67 16.43 -70.46
N VAL A 961 15.68 15.55 -70.49
CA VAL A 961 16.48 15.16 -69.32
C VAL A 961 17.50 16.27 -68.99
N SER A 962 18.06 16.92 -70.01
CA SER A 962 18.90 18.11 -69.84
C SER A 962 18.16 19.19 -69.06
N ASN A 963 16.93 19.54 -69.44
CA ASN A 963 16.09 20.52 -68.74
C ASN A 963 15.81 20.16 -67.27
N LEU A 964 15.77 18.87 -66.92
CA LEU A 964 15.60 18.40 -65.53
C LEU A 964 16.89 18.54 -64.71
N THR A 965 18.05 18.43 -65.35
CA THR A 965 19.37 18.32 -64.70
C THR A 965 20.19 19.63 -64.76
N VAL A 966 19.67 20.69 -65.39
CA VAL A 966 20.37 21.98 -65.57
C VAL A 966 20.83 22.57 -64.23
N GLY A 967 22.16 22.74 -64.10
CA GLY A 967 22.80 23.51 -63.03
C GLY A 967 23.07 22.75 -61.72
N SER A 968 22.71 21.47 -61.59
CA SER A 968 22.86 20.71 -60.32
C SER A 968 23.49 19.32 -60.45
N SER A 969 23.80 18.82 -61.66
CA SER A 969 24.28 17.44 -61.87
C SER A 969 25.55 17.05 -61.12
N VAL A 970 26.60 17.88 -61.22
CA VAL A 970 27.85 17.67 -60.47
C VAL A 970 27.61 17.77 -58.96
N GLN A 971 26.70 18.65 -58.54
CA GLN A 971 26.37 18.83 -57.13
C GLN A 971 25.64 17.61 -56.54
N VAL A 972 24.78 16.95 -57.32
CA VAL A 972 24.10 15.71 -56.92
C VAL A 972 25.10 14.56 -56.80
N LEU A 973 26.03 14.39 -57.76
CA LEU A 973 27.07 13.36 -57.68
C LEU A 973 27.96 13.53 -56.44
N MET A 974 28.41 14.75 -56.16
CA MET A 974 29.21 15.02 -54.95
C MET A 974 28.43 14.81 -53.65
N THR A 975 27.12 15.03 -53.67
CA THR A 975 26.25 14.76 -52.51
C THR A 975 26.15 13.25 -52.28
N LEU A 976 26.00 12.42 -53.32
CA LEU A 976 26.00 10.97 -53.19
C LEU A 976 27.35 10.43 -52.70
N MET A 977 28.48 10.91 -53.25
CA MET A 977 29.81 10.51 -52.77
C MET A 977 30.01 10.87 -51.29
N PHE A 978 29.53 12.05 -50.86
CA PHE A 978 29.59 12.47 -49.46
C PHE A 978 28.73 11.59 -48.54
N ILE A 979 27.53 11.21 -48.98
CA ILE A 979 26.63 10.34 -48.21
C ILE A 979 27.19 8.90 -48.14
N SER A 980 27.69 8.35 -49.25
CA SER A 980 28.28 6.99 -49.32
C SER A 980 29.60 6.81 -48.56
N PHE A 981 30.27 7.91 -48.17
CA PHE A 981 31.59 7.91 -47.54
C PHE A 981 31.67 7.04 -46.28
N SER A 982 30.76 7.25 -45.31
CA SER A 982 30.79 6.52 -44.02
C SER A 982 30.50 5.03 -44.18
N ASN A 983 29.60 4.66 -45.11
CA ASN A 983 29.27 3.26 -45.37
C ASN A 983 30.49 2.49 -45.92
N LEU A 984 31.15 3.04 -46.94
CA LEU A 984 32.34 2.42 -47.53
C LEU A 984 33.51 2.33 -46.53
N LEU A 985 33.65 3.33 -45.65
CA LEU A 985 34.65 3.31 -44.59
C LEU A 985 34.34 2.22 -43.55
N SER A 986 33.08 2.13 -43.08
CA SER A 986 32.65 1.13 -42.09
C SER A 986 32.86 -0.30 -42.58
N LEU A 987 32.44 -0.61 -43.82
CA LEU A 987 32.66 -1.92 -44.44
C LEU A 987 34.15 -2.28 -44.49
N SER A 988 35.00 -1.31 -44.81
CA SER A 988 36.45 -1.52 -44.91
C SER A 988 37.10 -1.80 -43.56
N LEU A 989 36.63 -1.16 -42.49
CA LEU A 989 37.11 -1.42 -41.14
C LEU A 989 36.65 -2.80 -40.62
N ASN A 990 35.40 -3.20 -40.89
CA ASN A 990 34.86 -4.50 -40.46
C ASN A 990 35.61 -5.69 -41.07
N VAL A 991 35.96 -5.61 -42.36
CA VAL A 991 36.76 -6.65 -43.03
C VAL A 991 38.17 -6.74 -42.45
N LEU A 992 38.79 -5.61 -42.12
CA LEU A 992 40.18 -5.55 -41.66
C LEU A 992 40.38 -5.93 -40.18
N THR A 993 39.32 -6.19 -39.40
CA THR A 993 39.40 -6.40 -37.95
C THR A 993 39.57 -7.89 -37.55
N PRO A 994 40.67 -8.28 -36.86
CA PRO A 994 40.90 -9.65 -36.38
C PRO A 994 40.46 -9.91 -34.92
N ALA A 995 40.26 -11.17 -34.53
CA ALA A 995 39.95 -11.60 -33.15
C ALA A 995 40.82 -12.78 -32.66
N ARG A 996 41.11 -12.87 -31.34
CA ARG A 996 41.96 -13.90 -30.73
C ARG A 996 41.19 -14.78 -29.74
N ILE A 997 41.21 -16.10 -29.94
CA ILE A 997 40.53 -17.10 -29.09
C ILE A 997 41.57 -17.87 -28.24
N HIS A 998 41.33 -17.99 -26.93
CA HIS A 998 42.09 -18.77 -25.95
C HIS A 998 41.41 -20.12 -25.68
N GLN A 999 42.18 -21.19 -25.47
CA GLN A 999 41.66 -22.56 -25.36
C GLN A 999 42.24 -23.30 -24.13
N LEU A 1000 41.43 -24.11 -23.45
CA LEU A 1000 41.81 -25.02 -22.36
C LEU A 1000 41.40 -26.47 -22.70
N SER A 1001 42.39 -27.37 -22.73
CA SER A 1001 42.18 -28.82 -22.91
C SER A 1001 41.85 -29.53 -21.59
N PRO A 1002 41.22 -30.73 -21.62
CA PRO A 1002 40.97 -31.56 -20.43
C PRO A 1002 42.24 -31.89 -19.63
N ASP A 1003 43.38 -31.98 -20.33
CA ASP A 1003 44.70 -32.28 -19.77
C ASP A 1003 45.35 -31.06 -19.08
N GLY A 1004 44.68 -29.89 -19.09
CA GLY A 1004 45.15 -28.66 -18.45
C GLY A 1004 46.04 -27.76 -19.31
N SER A 1005 46.36 -28.11 -20.55
CA SER A 1005 47.17 -27.31 -21.48
C SER A 1005 46.41 -26.11 -22.07
N THR A 1006 47.11 -24.99 -22.33
CA THR A 1006 46.52 -23.76 -22.92
C THR A 1006 47.09 -23.42 -24.31
N SER A 1007 46.25 -22.97 -25.25
CA SER A 1007 46.64 -22.56 -26.62
C SER A 1007 45.81 -21.36 -27.15
N SER A 1008 46.22 -20.71 -28.25
CA SER A 1008 45.47 -19.59 -28.86
C SER A 1008 45.50 -19.55 -30.40
N ARG A 1009 44.43 -19.06 -31.05
CA ARG A 1009 44.31 -18.90 -32.52
C ARG A 1009 43.68 -17.56 -32.93
N LEU A 1010 43.94 -17.11 -34.17
CA LEU A 1010 43.45 -15.84 -34.74
C LEU A 1010 42.37 -16.09 -35.81
N VAL A 1011 41.23 -15.41 -35.70
CA VAL A 1011 40.03 -15.60 -36.55
C VAL A 1011 39.51 -14.24 -37.02
N TRP A 1012 38.66 -14.22 -38.05
CA TRP A 1012 37.99 -12.99 -38.50
C TRP A 1012 36.93 -12.57 -37.48
N PHE A 1013 36.86 -11.28 -37.14
CA PHE A 1013 36.00 -10.80 -36.04
C PHE A 1013 34.53 -11.07 -36.30
N THR A 1014 34.01 -10.77 -37.49
CA THR A 1014 32.57 -10.93 -37.81
C THR A 1014 32.13 -12.39 -38.00
N ASP A 1015 33.07 -13.30 -38.27
CA ASP A 1015 32.81 -14.74 -38.33
C ASP A 1015 34.00 -15.54 -37.78
N GLY A 1016 33.87 -15.99 -36.53
CA GLY A 1016 34.91 -16.72 -35.81
C GLY A 1016 35.22 -18.11 -36.35
N SER A 1017 34.46 -18.60 -37.33
CA SER A 1017 34.76 -19.85 -38.03
C SER A 1017 35.82 -19.69 -39.12
N VAL A 1018 36.02 -18.46 -39.62
CA VAL A 1018 36.97 -18.14 -40.69
C VAL A 1018 38.32 -17.74 -40.11
N LEU A 1019 39.39 -18.36 -40.61
CA LEU A 1019 40.76 -17.99 -40.22
C LEU A 1019 41.20 -16.71 -40.94
N TYR A 1020 41.57 -15.70 -40.15
CA TYR A 1020 41.98 -14.40 -40.67
C TYR A 1020 43.21 -14.50 -41.60
N GLY A 1021 43.12 -13.90 -42.78
CA GLY A 1021 44.18 -13.86 -43.79
C GLY A 1021 44.60 -15.22 -44.38
N ARG A 1022 43.86 -16.30 -44.13
CA ARG A 1022 44.15 -17.64 -44.69
C ARG A 1022 43.09 -18.14 -45.66
N ASP A 1023 41.84 -17.72 -45.46
CA ASP A 1023 40.75 -18.05 -46.38
C ASP A 1023 40.87 -17.24 -47.68
N PRO A 1024 40.80 -17.87 -48.87
CA PRO A 1024 40.97 -17.19 -50.15
C PRO A 1024 39.94 -16.09 -50.41
N VAL A 1025 38.69 -16.26 -49.96
CA VAL A 1025 37.63 -15.28 -50.16
C VAL A 1025 37.83 -14.06 -49.26
N HIS A 1026 38.33 -14.29 -48.04
CA HIS A 1026 38.65 -13.21 -47.09
C HIS A 1026 39.82 -12.35 -47.57
N ILE A 1027 40.82 -12.96 -48.20
CA ILE A 1027 41.93 -12.21 -48.83
C ILE A 1027 41.42 -11.27 -49.93
N ILE A 1028 40.46 -11.70 -50.75
CA ILE A 1028 39.86 -10.85 -51.80
C ILE A 1028 39.18 -9.62 -51.18
N LEU A 1029 38.40 -9.80 -50.11
CA LEU A 1029 37.76 -8.68 -49.41
C LEU A 1029 38.78 -7.71 -48.81
N ILE A 1030 39.86 -8.21 -48.19
CA ILE A 1030 40.95 -7.36 -47.66
C ILE A 1030 41.52 -6.47 -48.77
N CYS A 1031 41.80 -7.03 -49.95
CA CYS A 1031 42.31 -6.27 -51.10
C CYS A 1031 41.33 -5.17 -51.56
N ILE A 1032 40.03 -5.47 -51.61
CA ILE A 1032 38.99 -4.50 -51.96
C ILE A 1032 38.94 -3.36 -50.93
N SER A 1033 38.93 -3.69 -49.63
CA SER A 1033 38.90 -2.68 -48.55
C SER A 1033 40.10 -1.74 -48.60
N ILE A 1034 41.31 -2.26 -48.85
CA ILE A 1034 42.52 -1.45 -49.02
C ILE A 1034 42.39 -0.53 -50.24
N ALA A 1035 41.90 -1.05 -51.37
CA ALA A 1035 41.70 -0.25 -52.59
C ALA A 1035 40.71 0.91 -52.36
N VAL A 1036 39.59 0.68 -51.68
CA VAL A 1036 38.60 1.73 -51.37
C VAL A 1036 39.20 2.85 -50.51
N ILE A 1037 40.00 2.49 -49.50
CA ILE A 1037 40.66 3.47 -48.63
C ILE A 1037 41.65 4.33 -49.43
N ILE A 1038 42.48 3.70 -50.26
CA ILE A 1038 43.54 4.38 -51.03
C ILE A 1038 42.98 5.24 -52.17
N PHE A 1039 42.01 4.73 -52.94
CA PHE A 1039 41.54 5.40 -54.16
C PHE A 1039 40.35 6.34 -53.95
N PHE A 1040 39.61 6.19 -52.85
CA PHE A 1040 38.43 7.02 -52.59
C PHE A 1040 38.52 7.78 -51.26
N VAL A 1041 38.65 7.10 -50.12
CA VAL A 1041 38.56 7.75 -48.80
C VAL A 1041 39.64 8.82 -48.62
N VAL A 1042 40.91 8.45 -48.81
CA VAL A 1042 42.04 9.39 -48.64
C VAL A 1042 41.99 10.53 -49.67
N PRO A 1043 41.82 10.29 -50.98
CA PRO A 1043 41.72 11.35 -51.97
C PRO A 1043 40.54 12.31 -51.73
N PHE A 1044 39.39 11.82 -51.28
CA PHE A 1044 38.21 12.65 -51.02
C PHE A 1044 38.42 13.60 -49.84
N ILE A 1045 39.09 13.14 -48.76
CA ILE A 1045 39.50 13.99 -47.64
C ILE A 1045 40.48 15.07 -48.11
N LEU A 1046 41.50 14.69 -48.89
CA LEU A 1046 42.50 15.63 -49.42
C LEU A 1046 41.88 16.70 -50.32
N LEU A 1047 40.94 16.31 -51.19
CA LEU A 1047 40.17 17.24 -52.03
C LEU A 1047 39.37 18.22 -51.18
N GLY A 1048 38.75 17.75 -50.10
CA GLY A 1048 37.98 18.57 -49.18
C GLY A 1048 38.81 19.60 -48.40
N LEU A 1049 40.02 19.22 -47.97
CA LEU A 1049 40.92 20.09 -47.19
C LEU A 1049 41.67 21.10 -48.05
N PHE A 1050 42.24 20.64 -49.17
CA PHE A 1050 43.20 21.40 -49.97
C PHE A 1050 42.67 21.84 -51.34
N GLY A 1051 41.39 21.62 -51.65
CA GLY A 1051 40.81 21.91 -52.97
C GLY A 1051 41.11 23.31 -53.51
N VAL A 1052 41.09 24.34 -52.66
CA VAL A 1052 41.42 25.72 -53.07
C VAL A 1052 42.89 25.90 -53.44
N LYS A 1053 43.80 25.23 -52.71
CA LYS A 1053 45.24 25.24 -53.01
C LYS A 1053 45.56 24.40 -54.25
N LEU A 1054 44.75 23.37 -54.56
CA LEU A 1054 44.88 22.55 -55.76
C LEU A 1054 44.65 23.34 -57.06
N PHE A 1055 43.90 24.46 -57.02
CA PHE A 1055 43.73 25.35 -58.17
C PHE A 1055 45.02 26.03 -58.66
N ARG A 1056 46.09 26.00 -57.85
CA ARG A 1056 47.42 26.47 -58.26
C ARG A 1056 48.01 25.63 -59.39
N PHE A 1057 47.53 24.39 -59.58
CA PHE A 1057 47.93 23.50 -60.67
C PHE A 1057 46.92 23.56 -61.82
N ARG A 1058 47.33 24.15 -62.95
CA ARG A 1058 46.44 24.50 -64.09
C ARG A 1058 45.72 23.28 -64.72
N CYS A 1059 46.37 22.12 -64.76
CA CYS A 1059 45.80 20.89 -65.31
C CYS A 1059 44.70 20.30 -64.39
N MET A 1060 44.95 20.21 -63.09
CA MET A 1060 43.98 19.73 -62.10
C MET A 1060 42.80 20.69 -61.92
N ALA A 1061 43.06 22.01 -62.01
CA ALA A 1061 42.03 23.03 -61.95
C ALA A 1061 40.99 22.90 -63.07
N MET A 1062 41.35 22.41 -64.25
CA MET A 1062 40.40 22.29 -65.37
C MET A 1062 39.32 21.23 -65.11
N TYR A 1063 39.70 20.07 -64.57
CA TYR A 1063 38.79 18.94 -64.37
C TYR A 1063 38.12 18.93 -62.99
N LEU A 1064 38.83 19.34 -61.93
CA LEU A 1064 38.33 19.25 -60.55
C LEU A 1064 37.49 20.47 -60.12
N ARG A 1065 37.53 21.57 -60.87
CA ARG A 1065 36.83 22.80 -60.50
C ARG A 1065 35.33 22.64 -60.24
N PRO A 1066 34.54 21.97 -61.10
CA PRO A 1066 33.11 21.80 -60.83
C PRO A 1066 32.83 21.02 -59.54
N PHE A 1067 33.71 20.07 -59.18
CA PHE A 1067 33.59 19.25 -57.97
C PHE A 1067 33.97 20.04 -56.72
N ILE A 1068 35.08 20.77 -56.76
CA ILE A 1068 35.55 21.60 -55.65
C ILE A 1068 34.57 22.74 -55.37
N GLU A 1069 34.04 23.40 -56.41
CA GLU A 1069 33.03 24.45 -56.27
C GLU A 1069 31.72 23.89 -55.66
N ALA A 1070 31.33 22.66 -56.00
CA ALA A 1070 30.18 22.01 -55.40
C ALA A 1070 30.37 21.70 -53.90
N LEU A 1071 31.58 21.30 -53.49
CA LEU A 1071 31.90 20.99 -52.09
C LEU A 1071 32.10 22.24 -51.23
N HIS A 1072 32.80 23.25 -51.75
CA HIS A 1072 33.20 24.44 -51.00
C HIS A 1072 32.20 25.59 -51.09
N GLY A 1073 31.23 25.52 -52.00
CA GLY A 1073 30.25 26.57 -52.27
C GLY A 1073 29.53 27.20 -51.06
N PRO A 1074 29.09 26.45 -50.02
CA PRO A 1074 28.36 27.03 -48.90
C PRO A 1074 29.24 27.75 -47.85
N TYR A 1075 30.56 27.57 -47.90
CA TYR A 1075 31.51 28.09 -46.91
C TYR A 1075 32.12 29.43 -47.34
N LYS A 1076 32.46 30.28 -46.36
CA LYS A 1076 33.22 31.52 -46.58
C LYS A 1076 34.58 31.21 -47.17
N ASP A 1077 35.12 32.11 -48.00
CA ASP A 1077 36.34 31.85 -48.77
C ASP A 1077 37.56 31.51 -47.90
N LYS A 1078 37.69 32.15 -46.73
CA LYS A 1078 38.74 31.86 -45.73
C LYS A 1078 38.57 30.53 -44.99
N HIS A 1079 37.39 29.90 -45.01
CA HIS A 1079 37.05 28.71 -44.23
C HIS A 1079 36.61 27.52 -45.10
N ARG A 1080 36.98 27.50 -46.39
CA ARG A 1080 36.60 26.40 -47.31
C ARG A 1080 37.16 25.02 -46.90
N TYR A 1081 38.24 24.97 -46.12
CA TYR A 1081 38.79 23.72 -45.56
C TYR A 1081 37.86 23.00 -44.59
N TRP A 1082 36.79 23.68 -44.11
CA TRP A 1082 35.86 23.14 -43.12
C TRP A 1082 35.18 21.84 -43.57
N PHE A 1083 34.89 21.71 -44.87
CA PHE A 1083 34.33 20.49 -45.44
C PHE A 1083 35.26 19.27 -45.23
N GLY A 1084 36.56 19.43 -45.49
CA GLY A 1084 37.54 18.37 -45.27
C GLY A 1084 37.73 18.03 -43.78
N LEU A 1085 37.61 19.03 -42.90
CA LEU A 1085 37.65 18.81 -41.45
C LEU A 1085 36.47 17.94 -40.97
N MET A 1086 35.26 18.16 -41.50
CA MET A 1086 34.12 17.28 -41.22
C MET A 1086 34.37 15.83 -41.65
N LEU A 1087 35.02 15.60 -42.79
CA LEU A 1087 35.38 14.25 -43.24
C LEU A 1087 36.41 13.59 -42.31
N ILE A 1088 37.42 14.33 -41.83
CA ILE A 1088 38.38 13.81 -40.84
C ILE A 1088 37.64 13.37 -39.58
N ILE A 1089 36.73 14.20 -39.06
CA ILE A 1089 35.97 13.88 -37.84
C ILE A 1089 35.15 12.60 -38.06
N ARG A 1090 34.47 12.45 -39.21
CA ARG A 1090 33.76 11.21 -39.55
C ARG A 1090 34.70 10.01 -39.54
N THR A 1091 35.88 10.12 -40.16
CA THR A 1091 36.86 9.02 -40.19
C THR A 1091 37.38 8.67 -38.79
N LEU A 1092 37.69 9.66 -37.97
CA LEU A 1092 38.15 9.45 -36.59
C LEU A 1092 37.10 8.69 -35.77
N VAL A 1093 35.84 9.11 -35.81
CA VAL A 1093 34.76 8.45 -35.06
C VAL A 1093 34.60 6.99 -35.47
N HIS A 1094 34.67 6.66 -36.77
CA HIS A 1094 34.57 5.28 -37.25
C HIS A 1094 35.77 4.41 -36.85
N ILE A 1095 36.99 4.94 -36.94
CA ILE A 1095 38.20 4.21 -36.50
C ILE A 1095 38.16 3.95 -34.99
N ILE A 1096 37.78 4.96 -34.21
CA ILE A 1096 37.65 4.86 -32.75
C ILE A 1096 36.58 3.82 -32.40
N SER A 1097 35.44 3.82 -33.11
CA SER A 1097 34.39 2.82 -32.95
C SER A 1097 34.91 1.40 -33.19
N ALA A 1098 35.60 1.16 -34.30
CA ALA A 1098 36.14 -0.16 -34.65
C ALA A 1098 37.30 -0.60 -33.73
N SER A 1099 38.01 0.34 -33.10
CA SER A 1099 39.19 0.03 -32.26
C SER A 1099 38.86 -0.20 -30.79
N LEU A 1100 37.80 0.42 -30.26
CA LEU A 1100 37.42 0.38 -28.84
C LEU A 1100 36.30 -0.62 -28.55
N ASP A 1101 36.04 -1.54 -29.47
CA ASP A 1101 34.87 -2.42 -29.45
C ASP A 1101 34.56 -3.03 -28.06
N SER A 1102 33.28 -2.84 -27.69
CA SER A 1102 32.46 -3.41 -26.60
C SER A 1102 32.97 -3.41 -25.15
N ASN A 1103 34.26 -3.24 -24.86
CA ASN A 1103 34.79 -3.41 -23.50
C ASN A 1103 34.57 -2.22 -22.57
N ASN A 1104 34.44 -0.99 -23.10
CA ASN A 1104 34.22 0.23 -22.30
C ASN A 1104 33.36 1.24 -23.07
N THR A 1105 32.05 1.01 -23.13
CA THR A 1105 31.08 1.93 -23.75
C THR A 1105 31.19 3.36 -23.20
N THR A 1106 31.53 3.51 -21.93
CA THR A 1106 31.78 4.80 -21.28
C THR A 1106 32.99 5.53 -21.85
N LEU A 1107 34.09 4.82 -22.12
CA LEU A 1107 35.29 5.39 -22.72
C LEU A 1107 35.03 5.81 -24.17
N LEU A 1108 34.32 4.98 -24.93
CA LEU A 1108 33.89 5.30 -26.30
C LEU A 1108 33.05 6.59 -26.33
N LEU A 1109 32.03 6.67 -25.48
CA LEU A 1109 31.16 7.85 -25.38
C LEU A 1109 31.90 9.10 -24.90
N LEU A 1110 32.85 8.96 -23.98
CA LEU A 1110 33.68 10.07 -23.51
C LEU A 1110 34.55 10.63 -24.64
N ILE A 1111 35.19 9.76 -25.44
CA ILE A 1111 36.00 10.18 -26.57
C ILE A 1111 35.13 10.87 -27.64
N PHE A 1112 33.95 10.32 -27.97
CA PHE A 1112 33.02 10.96 -28.90
C PHE A 1112 32.54 12.34 -28.38
N THR A 1113 32.31 12.46 -27.07
CA THR A 1113 31.93 13.73 -26.43
C THR A 1113 33.04 14.77 -26.61
N VAL A 1114 34.29 14.41 -26.38
CA VAL A 1114 35.45 15.31 -26.53
C VAL A 1114 35.60 15.74 -27.99
N VAL A 1115 35.57 14.80 -28.93
CA VAL A 1115 35.69 15.10 -30.38
C VAL A 1115 34.56 16.03 -30.84
N THR A 1116 33.31 15.74 -30.45
CA THR A 1116 32.14 16.57 -30.81
C THR A 1116 32.17 17.93 -30.12
N GLY A 1117 32.64 18.00 -28.86
CA GLY A 1117 32.79 19.25 -28.12
C GLY A 1117 33.76 20.21 -28.80
N PHE A 1118 34.94 19.72 -29.22
CA PHE A 1118 35.88 20.51 -30.00
C PHE A 1118 35.30 20.96 -31.35
N TYR A 1119 34.52 20.10 -32.00
CA TYR A 1119 33.83 20.46 -33.24
C TYR A 1119 32.83 21.60 -33.05
N VAL A 1120 31.96 21.51 -32.04
CA VAL A 1120 30.96 22.55 -31.72
C VAL A 1120 31.62 23.86 -31.30
N LEU A 1121 32.68 23.79 -30.48
CA LEU A 1121 33.47 24.97 -30.12
C LEU A 1121 34.06 25.65 -31.37
N GLY A 1122 34.61 24.85 -32.29
CA GLY A 1122 35.09 25.34 -33.58
C GLY A 1122 34.00 26.04 -34.40
N LEU A 1123 32.78 25.48 -34.44
CA LEU A 1123 31.64 26.10 -35.13
C LEU A 1123 31.24 27.45 -34.53
N CYS A 1124 31.19 27.53 -33.20
CA CYS A 1124 30.83 28.76 -32.48
C CYS A 1124 31.84 29.90 -32.72
N LEU A 1125 33.14 29.56 -32.78
CA LEU A 1125 34.22 30.52 -32.99
C LEU A 1125 34.37 30.93 -34.46
N VAL A 1126 34.35 29.96 -35.38
CA VAL A 1126 34.73 30.18 -36.80
C VAL A 1126 33.54 30.63 -37.64
N LYS A 1127 32.32 30.12 -37.37
CA LYS A 1127 31.09 30.36 -38.15
C LYS A 1127 31.34 30.26 -39.67
N PRO A 1128 31.69 29.07 -40.17
CA PRO A 1128 32.30 28.86 -41.49
C PRO A 1128 31.34 29.09 -42.67
N TYR A 1129 30.02 29.00 -42.48
CA TYR A 1129 29.03 29.17 -43.55
C TYR A 1129 28.82 30.63 -43.95
N LYS A 1130 28.53 30.86 -45.24
CA LYS A 1130 28.15 32.19 -45.77
C LYS A 1130 26.84 32.69 -45.16
N ASN A 1131 25.84 31.82 -45.04
CA ASN A 1131 24.54 32.14 -44.45
C ASN A 1131 24.56 31.96 -42.92
N LYS A 1132 24.04 32.94 -42.17
CA LYS A 1132 23.93 32.88 -40.71
C LYS A 1132 23.01 31.73 -40.26
N ILE A 1133 21.93 31.48 -40.99
CA ILE A 1133 20.97 30.41 -40.68
C ILE A 1133 21.65 29.03 -40.75
N HIS A 1134 22.52 28.79 -41.74
CA HIS A 1134 23.21 27.51 -41.89
C HIS A 1134 24.22 27.27 -40.76
N ASN A 1135 24.93 28.32 -40.32
CA ASN A 1135 25.77 28.23 -39.12
C ASN A 1135 24.94 27.86 -37.88
N GLY A 1136 23.79 28.50 -37.68
CA GLY A 1136 22.89 28.21 -36.56
C GLY A 1136 22.34 26.78 -36.60
N LEU A 1137 21.96 26.30 -37.78
CA LEU A 1137 21.44 24.95 -38.00
C LEU A 1137 22.48 23.87 -37.72
N GLU A 1138 23.75 24.08 -38.12
CA GLU A 1138 24.82 23.14 -37.83
C GLU A 1138 25.25 23.13 -36.36
N ILE A 1139 25.29 24.32 -35.72
CA ILE A 1139 25.48 24.44 -34.27
C ILE A 1139 24.36 23.70 -33.53
N LEU A 1140 23.11 23.82 -33.98
CA LEU A 1140 21.97 23.15 -33.37
C LEU A 1140 22.10 21.62 -33.45
N PHE A 1141 22.45 21.05 -34.60
CA PHE A 1141 22.73 19.61 -34.72
C PHE A 1141 23.90 19.17 -33.83
N GLY A 1142 24.96 19.97 -33.75
CA GLY A 1142 26.10 19.70 -32.88
C GLY A 1142 25.76 19.75 -31.39
N ILE A 1143 24.93 20.70 -30.95
CA ILE A 1143 24.46 20.79 -29.55
C ILE A 1143 23.55 19.61 -29.21
N ILE A 1144 22.63 19.24 -30.10
CA ILE A 1144 21.75 18.06 -29.90
C ILE A 1144 22.61 16.79 -29.75
N LEU A 1145 23.63 16.62 -30.60
CA LEU A 1145 24.56 15.49 -30.51
C LEU A 1145 25.35 15.50 -29.20
N LEU A 1146 25.92 16.65 -28.84
CA LEU A 1146 26.75 16.79 -27.64
C LEU A 1146 25.93 16.53 -26.36
N ALA A 1147 24.70 17.05 -26.30
CA ALA A 1147 23.79 16.80 -25.18
C ALA A 1147 23.46 15.30 -25.04
N ASN A 1148 23.22 14.60 -26.16
CA ASN A 1148 22.99 13.15 -26.15
C ASN A 1148 24.21 12.38 -25.61
N LEU A 1149 25.41 12.71 -26.10
CA LEU A 1149 26.65 12.02 -25.70
C LEU A 1149 27.01 12.25 -24.22
N ILE A 1150 26.90 13.49 -23.73
CA ILE A 1150 27.14 13.83 -22.32
C ILE A 1150 26.20 13.04 -21.42
N VAL A 1151 24.90 13.10 -21.71
CA VAL A 1151 23.91 12.45 -20.86
C VAL A 1151 24.05 10.92 -20.93
N SER A 1152 24.28 10.35 -22.12
CA SER A 1152 24.53 8.92 -22.29
C SER A 1152 25.77 8.44 -21.54
N SER A 1153 26.81 9.27 -21.42
CA SER A 1153 28.03 8.94 -20.64
C SER A 1153 27.83 9.03 -19.12
N SER A 1154 26.90 9.87 -18.67
CA SER A 1154 26.65 10.15 -17.25
C SER A 1154 25.51 9.34 -16.62
N ALA A 1155 24.69 8.69 -17.45
CA ALA A 1155 23.47 8.03 -17.00
C ALA A 1155 23.79 6.73 -16.23
N SER A 1156 23.22 6.63 -15.02
CA SER A 1156 23.34 5.44 -14.16
C SER A 1156 22.26 4.39 -14.41
N SER A 1157 21.23 4.70 -15.20
CA SER A 1157 20.11 3.79 -15.50
C SER A 1157 19.81 3.71 -17.00
N LEU A 1158 19.44 2.51 -17.45
CA LEU A 1158 19.08 2.22 -18.85
C LEU A 1158 17.90 3.08 -19.34
N SER A 1159 16.92 3.34 -18.46
CA SER A 1159 15.75 4.17 -18.75
C SER A 1159 16.10 5.64 -19.05
N ALA A 1160 17.12 6.19 -18.37
CA ALA A 1160 17.60 7.54 -18.64
C ALA A 1160 18.27 7.62 -20.02
N ILE A 1161 19.04 6.60 -20.40
CA ILE A 1161 19.68 6.51 -21.72
C ILE A 1161 18.61 6.43 -22.82
N GLU A 1162 17.60 5.57 -22.66
CA GLU A 1162 16.49 5.41 -23.61
C GLU A 1162 15.72 6.71 -23.84
N THR A 1163 15.32 7.36 -22.74
CA THR A 1163 14.53 8.60 -22.81
C THR A 1163 15.31 9.70 -23.51
N VAL A 1164 16.59 9.87 -23.19
CA VAL A 1164 17.42 10.92 -23.79
C VAL A 1164 17.72 10.64 -25.25
N ALA A 1165 18.01 9.38 -25.60
CA ALA A 1165 18.17 8.97 -26.99
C ALA A 1165 16.89 9.25 -27.80
N SER A 1166 15.71 8.97 -27.23
CA SER A 1166 14.42 9.21 -27.89
C SER A 1166 14.16 10.70 -28.13
N VAL A 1167 14.49 11.56 -27.17
CA VAL A 1167 14.34 13.02 -27.30
C VAL A 1167 15.31 13.54 -28.37
N SER A 1168 16.58 13.14 -28.32
CA SER A 1168 17.59 13.57 -29.29
C SER A 1168 17.23 13.18 -30.72
N ILE A 1169 16.78 11.95 -30.93
CA ILE A 1169 16.38 11.43 -32.25
C ILE A 1169 15.12 12.13 -32.75
N SER A 1170 14.15 12.39 -31.87
CA SER A 1170 12.95 13.15 -32.22
C SER A 1170 13.29 14.58 -32.64
N CYS A 1171 14.12 15.29 -31.86
CA CYS A 1171 14.55 16.65 -32.19
C CYS A 1171 15.33 16.71 -33.50
N GLY A 1172 16.31 15.82 -33.71
CA GLY A 1172 17.07 15.75 -34.95
C GLY A 1172 16.18 15.37 -36.15
N GLY A 1173 15.23 14.46 -35.96
CA GLY A 1173 14.27 14.07 -36.99
C GLY A 1173 13.27 15.16 -37.35
N VAL A 1174 12.77 15.94 -36.39
CA VAL A 1174 11.91 17.11 -36.66
C VAL A 1174 12.67 18.15 -37.48
N LEU A 1175 13.93 18.43 -37.13
CA LEU A 1175 14.78 19.33 -37.92
C LEU A 1175 15.02 18.80 -39.34
N CYS A 1176 15.22 17.48 -39.51
CA CYS A 1176 15.28 16.85 -40.82
C CYS A 1176 14.00 17.08 -41.63
N CYS A 1177 12.82 16.84 -41.03
CA CYS A 1177 11.53 17.07 -41.68
C CYS A 1177 11.33 18.55 -42.09
N ILE A 1178 11.79 19.50 -41.26
CA ILE A 1178 11.75 20.93 -41.60
C ILE A 1178 12.66 21.22 -42.81
N ILE A 1179 13.87 20.66 -42.85
CA ILE A 1179 14.80 20.83 -43.97
C ILE A 1179 14.22 20.21 -45.25
N LEU A 1180 13.67 19.00 -45.16
CA LEU A 1180 13.02 18.32 -46.29
C LEU A 1180 11.81 19.12 -46.79
N GLY A 1181 10.94 19.57 -45.88
CA GLY A 1181 9.80 20.43 -46.19
C GLY A 1181 10.22 21.73 -46.87
N TYR A 1182 11.28 22.37 -46.38
CA TYR A 1182 11.87 23.56 -47.00
C TYR A 1182 12.32 23.31 -48.45
N HIS A 1183 13.04 22.22 -48.72
CA HIS A 1183 13.49 21.87 -50.07
C HIS A 1183 12.35 21.43 -50.99
N ILE A 1184 11.35 20.72 -50.46
CA ILE A 1184 10.13 20.37 -51.19
C ILE A 1184 9.35 21.64 -51.57
N CYS A 1185 9.13 22.56 -50.63
CA CYS A 1185 8.46 23.85 -50.91
C CYS A 1185 9.20 24.66 -51.97
N ILE A 1186 10.53 24.71 -51.91
CA ILE A 1186 11.35 25.39 -52.92
C ILE A 1186 11.24 24.69 -54.27
N GLY A 1187 11.37 23.36 -54.32
CA GLY A 1187 11.27 22.60 -55.55
C GLY A 1187 9.88 22.68 -56.19
N LEU A 1188 8.81 22.63 -55.41
CA LEU A 1188 7.42 22.80 -55.87
C LEU A 1188 7.15 24.22 -56.38
N ASN A 1189 7.73 25.24 -55.76
CA ASN A 1189 7.60 26.63 -56.23
C ASN A 1189 8.38 26.88 -57.52
N GLN A 1190 9.52 26.21 -57.73
CA GLN A 1190 10.33 26.34 -58.94
C GLN A 1190 9.78 25.52 -60.12
N ASN A 1191 9.06 24.41 -59.87
CA ASN A 1191 8.66 23.46 -60.91
C ASN A 1191 7.14 23.55 -61.22
N ARG A 1192 6.75 24.49 -62.11
CA ARG A 1192 5.35 24.80 -62.47
C ARG A 1192 4.49 23.59 -62.88
N ARG A 1193 5.09 22.54 -63.48
CA ARG A 1193 4.36 21.33 -63.91
C ARG A 1193 3.90 20.45 -62.73
N ILE A 1194 4.75 20.29 -61.71
CA ILE A 1194 4.42 19.48 -60.52
C ILE A 1194 3.34 20.17 -59.68
N ARG A 1195 3.39 21.51 -59.58
CA ARG A 1195 2.38 22.31 -58.89
C ARG A 1195 0.98 22.21 -59.52
N LYS A 1196 0.88 22.07 -60.86
CA LYS A 1196 -0.40 21.84 -61.56
C LYS A 1196 -0.97 20.45 -61.29
N LEU A 1197 -0.13 19.41 -61.27
CA LEU A 1197 -0.56 18.02 -60.99
C LEU A 1197 -1.08 17.83 -59.55
N LEU A 1198 -0.47 18.49 -58.56
CA LEU A 1198 -0.90 18.39 -57.16
C LEU A 1198 -2.19 19.19 -56.86
N LYS A 1199 -2.34 20.40 -57.42
CA LYS A 1199 -3.57 21.21 -57.25
C LYS A 1199 -4.82 20.53 -57.80
N GLN A 1200 -4.69 19.72 -58.85
CA GLN A 1200 -5.82 19.05 -59.48
C GLN A 1200 -6.40 17.90 -58.63
N LYS A 1201 -5.65 17.35 -57.66
CA LYS A 1201 -6.13 16.28 -56.76
C LYS A 1201 -6.66 16.76 -55.41
N CYS A 1202 -6.22 17.90 -54.88
CA CYS A 1202 -6.65 18.39 -53.55
C CYS A 1202 -8.03 19.10 -53.55
N CYS A 1203 -8.54 19.61 -54.67
CA CYS A 1203 -9.81 20.36 -54.70
C CYS A 1203 -11.09 19.52 -54.60
N ASN A 1204 -11.02 18.18 -54.53
CA ASN A 1204 -12.20 17.32 -54.45
C ASN A 1204 -12.70 17.03 -53.02
N PHE A 1205 -12.05 17.54 -51.97
CA PHE A 1205 -12.28 17.01 -50.60
C PHE A 1205 -12.93 17.95 -49.57
N TYR A 1206 -13.27 19.21 -49.85
CA TYR A 1206 -13.88 20.07 -48.83
C TYR A 1206 -15.03 20.92 -49.36
N LYS A 1207 -16.25 20.42 -49.15
CA LYS A 1207 -17.49 21.20 -49.09
C LYS A 1207 -18.43 20.55 -48.06
N LYS A 1208 -18.37 20.98 -46.79
CA LYS A 1208 -19.55 21.16 -45.92
C LYS A 1208 -19.21 21.67 -44.52
N ASP A 1209 -20.05 22.64 -44.14
CA ASP A 1209 -20.57 23.04 -42.83
C ASP A 1209 -19.78 24.06 -41.97
N ASP A 1210 -20.45 25.21 -41.85
CA ASP A 1210 -20.14 26.44 -41.14
C ASP A 1210 -20.61 26.41 -39.66
N LEU A 1211 -20.13 27.43 -38.94
CA LEU A 1211 -20.75 28.14 -37.81
C LEU A 1211 -20.24 27.82 -36.38
N TYR A 1212 -19.27 28.61 -35.90
CA TYR A 1212 -19.55 29.69 -34.92
C TYR A 1212 -18.38 30.69 -34.86
N GLU A 1213 -18.71 31.92 -35.24
CA GLU A 1213 -18.16 33.24 -34.89
C GLU A 1213 -17.60 33.35 -33.46
N SER A 1214 -16.67 34.23 -33.07
CA SER A 1214 -16.33 35.59 -33.54
C SER A 1214 -15.13 36.14 -32.71
N LEU A 1215 -14.71 37.34 -33.12
CA LEU A 1215 -13.88 38.36 -32.43
C LEU A 1215 -12.40 38.50 -32.88
N PRO A 1216 -11.90 39.75 -32.95
CA PRO A 1216 -11.52 40.40 -34.21
C PRO A 1216 -10.06 40.92 -34.22
N PRO A 1217 -9.59 41.53 -35.33
CA PRO A 1217 -8.23 42.05 -35.47
C PRO A 1217 -8.14 43.56 -35.18
N LEU A 1218 -7.07 44.00 -34.50
CA LEU A 1218 -6.60 45.40 -34.39
C LEU A 1218 -5.05 45.32 -34.35
N ILE A 1219 -4.32 45.69 -35.41
CA ILE A 1219 -3.99 47.03 -35.96
C ILE A 1219 -2.92 47.77 -35.13
N GLU A 1220 -1.78 47.95 -35.80
CA GLU A 1220 -0.81 49.08 -35.84
C GLU A 1220 -0.41 49.84 -34.55
N GLU A 1221 0.90 49.98 -34.32
CA GLU A 1221 1.61 51.27 -34.55
C GLU A 1221 3.14 51.14 -34.48
N ASN A 1222 3.77 51.43 -35.63
CA ASN A 1222 4.93 52.29 -35.89
C ASN A 1222 5.99 52.65 -34.82
N ARG A 1223 7.24 52.69 -35.36
CA ARG A 1223 8.30 53.74 -35.21
C ARG A 1223 8.98 53.88 -33.84
N GLU A 1224 10.24 54.26 -33.72
CA GLU A 1224 11.35 54.60 -34.62
C GLU A 1224 12.64 54.56 -33.77
N GLU A 1225 13.80 54.44 -34.42
CA GLU A 1225 15.07 55.15 -34.13
C GLU A 1225 15.36 55.63 -32.67
N LYS A 1226 16.52 55.42 -32.05
CA LYS A 1226 17.86 55.75 -32.54
C LYS A 1226 18.95 55.36 -31.53
N ASP A 1227 20.15 55.30 -32.10
CA ASP A 1227 21.49 55.51 -31.53
C ASP A 1227 22.22 54.38 -30.77
N TYR A 1228 23.37 54.06 -31.40
CA TYR A 1228 24.52 53.20 -31.08
C TYR A 1228 24.47 51.70 -31.45
#